data_AF-A0A939XPW8-F1
#
_entry.id   AF-A0A939XPW8-F1
#
_cell.length_a   1.000
_cell.length_b   1.000
_cell.length_c   1.000
_cell.angle_alpha   90.00
_cell.angle_beta   90.00
_cell.angle_gamma   90.00
#
_symmetry.space_group_name_H-M   'P 1'
#
loop_
_entity.id
_entity.type
_entity.pdbx_description
1 polymer ?
#
loop_
_entity_poly.entity_id
_entity_poly.type
_entity_poly.pdbx_seq_one_letter_code
_entity_poly.pdbx_strand_id
1 'polypeptide(L)'
;MRNPKPNPIKALTILICMMCALSASAYDFVKDGIYYNINGSNAHVTYKNTNYNSYSGTVNIPATVTYNGTTYNVSTIGPSAFQNCTNLKRVVIPNSVYYLMNNAFKGCSGLTNITIPASVGTIYNNVFEGCTFLKTVICLRPNPDQWATNNFSTTTYTYATLIVPKGKQTAYQSISDDYCWGNFNNIEEVDFDFAQDAIFYDDLGNNQAAVSNVSQAYECYSGDIVIPQTVTNNGNTYTVTSVASDAFYYGHYLSSVVLPSTINAIGSYAFYDCTNLTSVNIPEGITAINYCTFGNCQSLPSITIPSSVTWIAQNAFVNCYQLTSINCRATTPPMCVDSSCFPSNCYSNATLTVPSTALNNYKEADVWKNFSNIVSRDYDFAYNNIYYRITGPNTAEVTYKDKNYNSYSGTVNVPSTVTHNGATYTVTAVGRYAFYKSNGLTEAILPNTVTMLDYAAFADCSSLTSIEIPSSVTELGEFCFMSCAALEVIRINGEVTAIPRQCFTYCSSLHTLTWPSTIKVIGPYAFYECRKLGSLILPDDLETLQPYALANCSLLSGVTIPGKVSFVGQGVFSGCTGLYYFGVAQANQHYTAVDRCLMDISCDTLIAYPNLYSQNYTIPNGVKVIGPAAFGSCDNLLNVTIPEGVTSIESVAFSGCSNLQSVSLSNSITNIGNSAFEGCENLPSFFIPANVTTIGVAPFGRCTNMTRIQVDDNNPNFIDDDGVLYTRDGTRLIQYPGGRPDKHYSVLNTTSTIEELAFEYSPVISVYLPKSLRNMGYETFGSSQVERVVIDEGLDTIPEYTFYSCQNLKSIYLPSTIKSIGRQAFYYCVYLEDITIAVDGNAPAIGNNAFYGLAFFTDDRSANIYVPDGMASKYNGLDEWVDAYGVFNDIVSLDSGVEFTVDSLNYQTTDANLNTMVSGVTSKNLIDPGIPPKVS
;
A
#
# COMPACT_ATOMS: atom_id res chain seq x y z
N MET A 1 -53.31 -38.38 62.48
CA MET A 1 -53.65 -38.52 61.05
C MET A 1 -52.67 -39.48 60.40
N ARG A 2 -53.19 -40.30 59.49
CA ARG A 2 -52.67 -41.54 58.87
C ARG A 2 -51.18 -41.60 58.46
N ASN A 3 -50.57 -42.74 58.81
CA ASN A 3 -49.52 -43.52 58.13
C ASN A 3 -49.92 -43.89 56.67
N PRO A 4 -49.09 -44.49 55.77
CA PRO A 4 -47.85 -45.26 56.03
C PRO A 4 -46.67 -45.16 55.01
N LYS A 5 -45.52 -45.68 55.46
CA LYS A 5 -44.40 -46.43 54.80
C LYS A 5 -44.29 -46.49 53.25
N PRO A 6 -43.06 -46.40 52.68
CA PRO A 6 -42.77 -46.83 51.31
C PRO A 6 -42.61 -48.36 51.19
N ASN A 7 -43.15 -48.92 50.11
CA ASN A 7 -43.24 -50.34 49.77
C ASN A 7 -42.05 -50.75 48.85
N PRO A 8 -41.42 -51.93 49.04
CA PRO A 8 -40.42 -52.49 48.14
C PRO A 8 -41.10 -53.40 47.09
N ILE A 9 -40.76 -53.27 45.81
CA ILE A 9 -40.79 -54.31 44.75
C ILE A 9 -40.40 -53.60 43.44
N LYS A 10 -39.25 -53.99 42.88
CA LYS A 10 -39.04 -54.29 41.45
C LYS A 10 -37.62 -54.86 41.27
N ALA A 11 -37.38 -55.99 41.94
CA ALA A 11 -36.55 -57.03 41.35
C ALA A 11 -37.48 -57.88 40.46
N LEU A 12 -36.93 -58.39 39.36
CA LEU A 12 -37.52 -59.40 38.47
C LEU A 12 -38.47 -58.92 37.36
N THR A 13 -37.87 -58.43 36.26
CA THR A 13 -38.35 -58.71 34.90
C THR A 13 -37.13 -58.94 34.00
N ILE A 14 -36.43 -60.04 34.25
CA ILE A 14 -35.59 -60.74 33.29
C ILE A 14 -36.36 -62.03 33.00
N LEU A 15 -37.04 -62.12 31.86
CA LEU A 15 -36.99 -63.21 30.88
C LEU A 15 -38.16 -63.07 29.88
N ILE A 16 -37.85 -63.34 28.60
CA ILE A 16 -38.76 -63.59 27.47
C ILE A 16 -39.22 -62.34 26.70
N CYS A 17 -38.38 -61.91 25.76
CA CYS A 17 -38.82 -61.64 24.38
C CYS A 17 -37.63 -61.81 23.41
N MET A 18 -37.14 -63.06 23.27
CA MET A 18 -36.53 -63.49 22.02
C MET A 18 -37.67 -63.73 21.04
N MET A 19 -37.81 -62.86 20.03
CA MET A 19 -38.16 -63.17 18.64
C MET A 19 -38.64 -61.90 17.93
N CYS A 20 -37.68 -61.04 17.59
CA CYS A 20 -37.66 -60.27 16.35
C CYS A 20 -36.19 -60.09 16.01
N ALA A 21 -35.69 -60.93 15.12
CA ALA A 21 -34.35 -60.79 14.54
C ALA A 21 -34.36 -59.57 13.60
N LEU A 22 -34.02 -58.41 14.17
CA LEU A 22 -33.44 -57.27 13.48
C LEU A 22 -32.17 -56.98 14.25
N SER A 23 -31.02 -56.99 13.57
CA SER A 23 -29.70 -56.83 14.16
C SER A 23 -29.61 -55.53 14.97
N ALA A 24 -29.82 -55.61 16.28
CA ALA A 24 -29.53 -54.51 17.20
C ALA A 24 -28.01 -54.38 17.28
N SER A 25 -27.47 -53.29 16.73
CA SER A 25 -26.07 -52.91 16.94
C SER A 25 -25.81 -52.76 18.44
N ALA A 26 -24.61 -53.11 18.91
CA ALA A 26 -24.22 -52.94 20.32
C ALA A 26 -24.03 -51.47 20.74
N TYR A 27 -24.26 -50.55 19.80
CA TYR A 27 -24.10 -49.10 19.91
C TYR A 27 -25.24 -48.39 19.17
N ASP A 28 -25.57 -47.15 19.56
CA ASP A 28 -26.57 -46.30 18.92
C ASP A 28 -26.02 -45.52 17.71
N PHE A 29 -24.81 -44.95 17.82
CA PHE A 29 -24.16 -44.20 16.74
C PHE A 29 -22.63 -44.19 16.85
N VAL A 30 -21.96 -43.71 15.79
CA VAL A 30 -20.50 -43.55 15.71
C VAL A 30 -20.16 -42.09 15.45
N LYS A 31 -19.20 -41.56 16.21
CA LYS A 31 -18.63 -40.23 15.99
C LYS A 31 -17.11 -40.34 16.10
N ASP A 32 -16.40 -39.82 15.11
CA ASP A 32 -14.93 -39.82 15.05
C ASP A 32 -14.30 -41.22 15.26
N GLY A 33 -14.98 -42.26 14.76
CA GLY A 33 -14.57 -43.66 14.90
C GLY A 33 -14.85 -44.29 16.26
N ILE A 34 -15.45 -43.57 17.20
CA ILE A 34 -15.81 -44.03 18.54
C ILE A 34 -17.29 -44.42 18.58
N TYR A 35 -17.62 -45.54 19.22
CA TYR A 35 -18.98 -46.06 19.33
C TYR A 35 -19.65 -45.56 20.60
N TYR A 36 -20.91 -45.11 20.51
CA TYR A 36 -21.66 -44.52 21.63
C TYR A 36 -23.03 -45.15 21.83
N ASN A 37 -23.46 -45.22 23.09
CA ASN A 37 -24.84 -45.47 23.50
C ASN A 37 -25.41 -44.24 24.22
N ILE A 38 -26.64 -43.87 23.90
CA ILE A 38 -27.40 -42.84 24.62
C ILE A 38 -28.06 -43.47 25.84
N ASN A 39 -27.90 -42.83 26.99
CA ASN A 39 -28.56 -43.23 28.23
C ASN A 39 -29.09 -41.97 28.93
N GLY A 40 -30.39 -41.71 28.73
CA GLY A 40 -31.02 -40.48 29.20
C GLY A 40 -30.38 -39.24 28.55
N SER A 41 -29.85 -38.34 29.37
CA SER A 41 -29.25 -37.07 28.93
C SER A 41 -27.76 -37.17 28.59
N ASN A 42 -27.16 -38.37 28.64
CA ASN A 42 -25.72 -38.57 28.44
C ASN A 42 -25.44 -39.59 27.32
N ALA A 43 -24.23 -39.51 26.77
CA ALA A 43 -23.65 -40.51 25.89
C ALA A 43 -22.55 -41.30 26.62
N HIS A 44 -22.47 -42.60 26.34
CA HIS A 44 -21.51 -43.54 26.92
C HIS A 44 -20.66 -44.16 25.81
N VAL A 45 -19.34 -44.14 25.96
CA VAL A 45 -18.45 -44.86 25.02
C VAL A 45 -18.64 -46.38 25.18
N THR A 46 -18.77 -47.11 24.09
CA THR A 46 -19.07 -48.56 24.10
C THR A 46 -18.30 -49.34 23.03
N TYR A 47 -18.62 -50.63 22.88
CA TYR A 47 -18.03 -51.53 21.90
C TYR A 47 -18.92 -51.81 20.69
N LYS A 48 -18.30 -52.13 19.56
CA LYS A 48 -18.98 -52.37 18.27
C LYS A 48 -19.85 -53.64 18.27
N ASN A 49 -19.41 -54.72 18.93
CA ASN A 49 -19.98 -56.08 18.95
C ASN A 49 -19.39 -56.87 20.16
N THR A 50 -19.94 -58.05 20.52
CA THR A 50 -19.28 -59.07 21.39
C THR A 50 -17.80 -59.38 21.08
N ASN A 51 -17.30 -59.00 19.90
CA ASN A 51 -15.90 -58.97 19.52
C ASN A 51 -15.33 -57.59 19.87
N TYR A 52 -14.42 -57.54 20.85
CA TYR A 52 -13.73 -56.34 21.32
C TYR A 52 -13.34 -55.35 20.20
N ASN A 53 -13.36 -54.04 20.51
CA ASN A 53 -12.92 -53.02 19.58
C ASN A 53 -11.43 -53.19 19.22
N SER A 54 -11.02 -52.69 18.06
CA SER A 54 -9.61 -52.68 17.62
C SER A 54 -9.16 -51.25 17.38
N TYR A 55 -8.99 -50.49 18.48
CA TYR A 55 -8.42 -49.16 18.42
C TYR A 55 -6.89 -49.21 18.34
N SER A 56 -6.30 -48.23 17.65
CA SER A 56 -4.86 -48.08 17.48
C SER A 56 -4.45 -46.61 17.54
N GLY A 57 -3.19 -46.33 17.90
CA GLY A 57 -2.68 -44.95 17.94
C GLY A 57 -3.29 -44.14 19.09
N THR A 58 -3.77 -42.94 18.79
CA THR A 58 -4.38 -42.03 19.78
C THR A 58 -5.89 -41.97 19.58
N VAL A 59 -6.67 -42.10 20.66
CA VAL A 59 -8.13 -41.91 20.64
C VAL A 59 -8.49 -40.68 21.48
N ASN A 60 -9.12 -39.69 20.85
CA ASN A 60 -9.63 -38.48 21.51
C ASN A 60 -11.13 -38.61 21.76
N ILE A 61 -11.55 -38.79 23.02
CA ILE A 61 -12.97 -38.88 23.35
C ILE A 61 -13.50 -37.44 23.52
N PRO A 62 -14.45 -36.97 22.71
CA PRO A 62 -15.01 -35.63 22.83
C PRO A 62 -15.84 -35.50 24.11
N ALA A 63 -15.82 -34.31 24.72
CA ALA A 63 -16.62 -34.02 25.93
C ALA A 63 -18.14 -34.04 25.67
N THR A 64 -18.54 -33.70 24.44
CA THR A 64 -19.93 -33.75 23.98
C THR A 64 -20.02 -34.37 22.59
N VAL A 65 -21.17 -34.97 22.28
CA VAL A 65 -21.46 -35.55 20.97
C VAL A 65 -22.87 -35.16 20.54
N THR A 66 -23.03 -34.78 19.27
CA THR A 66 -24.33 -34.43 18.70
C THR A 66 -24.88 -35.60 17.89
N TYR A 67 -26.09 -36.04 18.24
CA TYR A 67 -26.82 -37.09 17.55
C TYR A 67 -28.28 -36.66 17.34
N ASN A 68 -28.79 -36.76 16.11
CA ASN A 68 -30.13 -36.30 15.71
C ASN A 68 -30.45 -34.85 16.16
N GLY A 69 -29.49 -33.93 16.02
CA GLY A 69 -29.65 -32.52 16.36
C GLY A 69 -29.62 -32.18 17.86
N THR A 70 -29.44 -33.17 18.74
CA THR A 70 -29.31 -32.97 20.20
C THR A 70 -27.87 -33.23 20.65
N THR A 71 -27.32 -32.37 21.49
CA THR A 71 -25.96 -32.51 22.07
C THR A 71 -26.03 -33.22 23.44
N TYR A 72 -25.25 -34.28 23.59
CA TYR A 72 -25.17 -35.10 24.80
C TYR A 72 -23.78 -34.97 25.44
N ASN A 73 -23.72 -34.92 26.76
CA ASN A 73 -22.45 -34.99 27.50
C ASN A 73 -21.92 -36.43 27.51
N VAL A 74 -20.62 -36.60 27.27
CA VAL A 74 -19.97 -37.91 27.38
C VAL A 74 -19.54 -38.12 28.82
N SER A 75 -20.35 -38.84 29.61
CA SER A 75 -20.16 -38.95 31.06
C SER A 75 -19.48 -40.25 31.51
N THR A 76 -19.26 -41.20 30.62
CA THR A 76 -18.81 -42.55 30.99
C THR A 76 -18.07 -43.26 29.86
N ILE A 77 -17.01 -43.96 30.23
CA ILE A 77 -16.38 -44.96 29.39
C ILE A 77 -16.90 -46.34 29.83
N GLY A 78 -17.68 -46.97 28.97
CA GLY A 78 -18.45 -48.16 29.26
C GLY A 78 -17.60 -49.43 29.45
N PRO A 79 -18.22 -50.52 29.95
CA PRO A 79 -17.51 -51.76 30.21
C PRO A 79 -16.83 -52.28 28.96
N SER A 80 -15.56 -52.70 29.09
CA SER A 80 -14.78 -53.27 27.99
C SER A 80 -14.64 -52.41 26.72
N ALA A 81 -14.93 -51.11 26.78
CA ALA A 81 -14.98 -50.23 25.60
C ALA A 81 -13.68 -50.21 24.77
N PHE A 82 -12.53 -50.34 25.42
CA PHE A 82 -11.20 -50.40 24.79
C PHE A 82 -10.46 -51.70 25.10
N GLN A 83 -11.13 -52.71 25.67
CA GLN A 83 -10.47 -53.94 26.09
C GLN A 83 -9.68 -54.60 24.95
N ASN A 84 -8.46 -55.06 25.24
CA ASN A 84 -7.51 -55.71 24.32
C ASN A 84 -7.12 -54.88 23.09
N CYS A 85 -7.28 -53.56 23.13
CA CYS A 85 -6.72 -52.68 22.09
C CYS A 85 -5.20 -52.56 22.26
N THR A 86 -4.44 -53.59 21.88
CA THR A 86 -2.98 -53.67 22.09
C THR A 86 -2.17 -52.66 21.27
N ASN A 87 -2.73 -52.14 20.18
CA ASN A 87 -2.13 -51.09 19.35
C ASN A 87 -2.52 -49.67 19.80
N LEU A 88 -3.37 -49.53 20.81
CA LEU A 88 -3.78 -48.25 21.38
C LEU A 88 -2.64 -47.70 22.22
N LYS A 89 -2.11 -46.55 21.79
CA LYS A 89 -0.95 -45.89 22.41
C LYS A 89 -1.35 -44.82 23.41
N ARG A 90 -2.48 -44.13 23.16
CA ARG A 90 -2.99 -43.06 24.04
C ARG A 90 -4.51 -42.96 23.97
N VAL A 91 -5.13 -42.57 25.08
CA VAL A 91 -6.55 -42.18 25.17
C VAL A 91 -6.67 -40.86 25.91
N VAL A 92 -7.34 -39.88 25.30
CA VAL A 92 -7.72 -38.63 25.97
C VAL A 92 -9.11 -38.80 26.56
N ILE A 93 -9.18 -38.75 27.89
CA ILE A 93 -10.43 -38.80 28.66
C ILE A 93 -10.85 -37.35 28.95
N PRO A 94 -12.03 -36.89 28.49
CA PRO A 94 -12.46 -35.51 28.69
C PRO A 94 -12.97 -35.29 30.12
N ASN A 95 -12.93 -34.03 30.58
CA ASN A 95 -13.42 -33.61 31.91
C ASN A 95 -14.93 -33.82 32.13
N SER A 96 -15.68 -34.20 31.09
CA SER A 96 -17.09 -34.60 31.22
C SER A 96 -17.27 -36.02 31.78
N VAL A 97 -16.24 -36.88 31.70
CA VAL A 97 -16.31 -38.27 32.14
C VAL A 97 -16.23 -38.36 33.66
N TYR A 98 -17.22 -39.04 34.25
CA TYR A 98 -17.30 -39.31 35.68
C TYR A 98 -17.03 -40.79 36.02
N TYR A 99 -17.42 -41.72 35.14
CA TYR A 99 -17.33 -43.17 35.40
C TYR A 99 -16.39 -43.88 34.40
N LEU A 100 -15.42 -44.64 34.92
CA LEU A 100 -14.63 -45.63 34.16
C LEU A 100 -15.06 -47.05 34.57
N MET A 101 -15.82 -47.72 33.70
CA MET A 101 -16.49 -48.98 34.00
C MET A 101 -15.55 -50.20 33.94
N ASN A 102 -16.01 -51.36 34.45
CA ASN A 102 -15.20 -52.59 34.54
C ASN A 102 -14.50 -52.93 33.21
N ASN A 103 -13.20 -53.26 33.29
CA ASN A 103 -12.36 -53.67 32.16
C ASN A 103 -12.25 -52.64 31.02
N ALA A 104 -12.59 -51.36 31.22
CA ALA A 104 -12.70 -50.38 30.14
C ALA A 104 -11.44 -50.30 29.25
N PHE A 105 -10.24 -50.39 29.81
CA PHE A 105 -8.95 -50.41 29.10
C PHE A 105 -8.13 -51.68 29.37
N LYS A 106 -8.78 -52.76 29.83
CA LYS A 106 -8.08 -53.99 30.19
C LYS A 106 -7.30 -54.54 29.00
N GLY A 107 -6.02 -54.89 29.17
CA GLY A 107 -5.17 -55.47 28.12
C GLY A 107 -4.77 -54.49 27.02
N CYS A 108 -4.94 -53.18 27.21
CA CYS A 108 -4.38 -52.15 26.32
C CYS A 108 -2.87 -52.03 26.50
N SER A 109 -2.13 -53.08 26.14
CA SER A 109 -0.68 -53.16 26.34
C SER A 109 0.12 -52.13 25.55
N GLY A 110 -0.47 -51.42 24.60
CA GLY A 110 0.20 -50.34 23.88
C GLY A 110 0.26 -49.01 24.64
N LEU A 111 -0.54 -48.85 25.71
CA LEU A 111 -0.61 -47.60 26.48
C LEU A 111 0.68 -47.41 27.29
N THR A 112 1.37 -46.29 27.07
CA THR A 112 2.56 -45.91 27.84
C THR A 112 2.27 -44.84 28.87
N ASN A 113 1.22 -44.05 28.68
CA ASN A 113 0.72 -43.11 29.68
C ASN A 113 -0.81 -43.03 29.69
N ILE A 114 -1.37 -42.60 30.81
CA ILE A 114 -2.79 -42.27 30.94
C ILE A 114 -2.97 -41.07 31.88
N THR A 115 -3.82 -40.12 31.49
CA THR A 115 -4.27 -39.04 32.37
C THR A 115 -5.69 -39.32 32.82
N ILE A 116 -5.91 -39.33 34.12
CA ILE A 116 -7.21 -39.49 34.77
C ILE A 116 -7.67 -38.09 35.23
N PRO A 117 -8.69 -37.52 34.57
CA PRO A 117 -9.24 -36.21 34.92
C PRO A 117 -9.74 -36.11 36.36
N ALA A 118 -9.73 -34.90 36.92
CA ALA A 118 -10.26 -34.65 38.25
C ALA A 118 -11.77 -34.97 38.36
N SER A 119 -12.48 -34.93 37.23
CA SER A 119 -13.90 -35.25 37.11
C SER A 119 -14.23 -36.73 37.31
N VAL A 120 -13.25 -37.63 37.15
CA VAL A 120 -13.48 -39.08 37.29
C VAL A 120 -13.75 -39.38 38.77
N GLY A 121 -15.04 -39.57 39.08
CA GLY A 121 -15.51 -39.85 40.42
C GLY A 121 -15.37 -41.32 40.82
N THR A 122 -15.48 -42.24 39.85
CA THR A 122 -15.45 -43.68 40.13
C THR A 122 -14.71 -44.46 39.05
N ILE A 123 -13.69 -45.20 39.47
CA ILE A 123 -13.04 -46.25 38.70
C ILE A 123 -13.51 -47.60 39.25
N TYR A 124 -14.12 -48.42 38.38
CA TYR A 124 -14.59 -49.76 38.73
C TYR A 124 -13.43 -50.78 38.75
N ASN A 125 -13.66 -52.08 38.50
CA ASN A 125 -12.61 -53.10 38.61
C ASN A 125 -11.85 -53.33 37.31
N ASN A 126 -10.56 -53.65 37.41
CA ASN A 126 -9.70 -54.06 36.29
C ASN A 126 -9.62 -53.04 35.14
N VAL A 127 -9.78 -51.75 35.42
CA VAL A 127 -9.91 -50.74 34.36
C VAL A 127 -8.68 -50.67 33.47
N PHE A 128 -7.47 -50.70 34.04
CA PHE A 128 -6.18 -50.68 33.33
C PHE A 128 -5.36 -51.96 33.56
N GLU A 129 -6.00 -53.04 33.98
CA GLU A 129 -5.33 -54.32 34.22
C GLU A 129 -4.80 -54.87 32.88
N GLY A 130 -3.54 -55.30 32.83
CA GLY A 130 -2.89 -55.76 31.60
C GLY A 130 -2.31 -54.64 30.73
N CYS A 131 -2.37 -53.37 31.15
CA CYS A 131 -1.66 -52.25 30.51
C CYS A 131 -0.18 -52.22 30.91
N THR A 132 0.56 -53.27 30.54
CA THR A 132 1.90 -53.58 31.08
C THR A 132 3.01 -52.61 30.68
N PHE A 133 2.81 -51.76 29.67
CA PHE A 133 3.79 -50.78 29.22
C PHE A 133 3.55 -49.37 29.76
N LEU A 134 2.55 -49.17 30.64
CA LEU A 134 2.34 -47.90 31.32
C LEU A 134 3.60 -47.53 32.11
N LYS A 135 4.22 -46.42 31.74
CA LYS A 135 5.34 -45.77 32.42
C LYS A 135 4.88 -44.63 33.31
N THR A 136 3.77 -43.99 32.96
CA THR A 136 3.27 -42.81 33.67
C THR A 136 1.76 -42.87 33.83
N VAL A 137 1.27 -42.67 35.05
CA VAL A 137 -0.16 -42.49 35.35
C VAL A 137 -0.31 -41.11 35.97
N ILE A 138 -1.07 -40.23 35.34
CA ILE A 138 -1.30 -38.86 35.83
C ILE A 138 -2.69 -38.83 36.45
N CYS A 139 -2.80 -38.52 37.73
CA CYS A 139 -4.08 -38.39 38.41
C CYS A 139 -4.30 -36.93 38.83
N LEU A 140 -5.26 -36.26 38.19
CA LEU A 140 -5.54 -34.84 38.44
C LEU A 140 -6.39 -34.59 39.69
N ARG A 141 -6.76 -35.63 40.43
CA ARG A 141 -7.62 -35.46 41.61
C ARG A 141 -6.86 -34.84 42.76
N PRO A 142 -7.42 -33.81 43.42
CA PRO A 142 -6.76 -33.12 44.53
C PRO A 142 -6.66 -33.98 45.79
N ASN A 143 -7.49 -35.02 45.92
CA ASN A 143 -7.45 -36.00 47.00
C ASN A 143 -7.62 -37.42 46.43
N PRO A 144 -6.81 -38.40 46.85
CA PRO A 144 -6.93 -39.79 46.41
C PRO A 144 -8.22 -40.45 46.93
N ASP A 145 -8.94 -41.13 46.05
CA ASP A 145 -10.04 -42.03 46.44
C ASP A 145 -9.51 -43.43 46.78
N GLN A 146 -10.32 -44.18 47.52
CA GLN A 146 -10.07 -45.56 47.91
C GLN A 146 -10.57 -46.56 46.83
N TRP A 147 -10.00 -46.50 45.63
CA TRP A 147 -10.36 -47.41 44.53
C TRP A 147 -9.69 -48.78 44.64
N ALA A 148 -10.32 -49.81 44.06
CA ALA A 148 -9.89 -51.20 44.19
C ALA A 148 -8.48 -51.47 43.61
N THR A 149 -7.70 -52.32 44.29
CA THR A 149 -6.30 -52.66 43.94
C THR A 149 -6.12 -53.34 42.59
N ASN A 150 -7.16 -53.97 42.04
CA ASN A 150 -7.08 -54.70 40.78
C ASN A 150 -7.11 -53.80 39.53
N ASN A 151 -7.05 -52.47 39.69
CA ASN A 151 -7.16 -51.53 38.57
C ASN A 151 -5.93 -51.45 37.68
N PHE A 152 -4.73 -51.69 38.19
CA PHE A 152 -3.50 -51.77 37.42
C PHE A 152 -2.79 -53.11 37.68
N SER A 153 -1.88 -53.50 36.77
CA SER A 153 -1.05 -54.69 36.95
C SER A 153 0.10 -54.44 37.94
N THR A 154 0.60 -55.51 38.56
CA THR A 154 1.78 -55.46 39.45
C THR A 154 3.00 -54.84 38.79
N THR A 155 3.19 -55.08 37.49
CA THR A 155 4.24 -54.45 36.68
C THR A 155 4.08 -52.93 36.62
N THR A 156 2.85 -52.44 36.43
CA THR A 156 2.55 -51.00 36.40
C THR A 156 2.80 -50.38 37.76
N TYR A 157 2.32 -50.99 38.85
CA TYR A 157 2.61 -50.53 40.21
C TYR A 157 4.10 -50.45 40.54
N THR A 158 4.89 -51.37 39.99
CA THR A 158 6.33 -51.45 40.26
C THR A 158 7.14 -50.42 39.45
N TYR A 159 6.80 -50.21 38.19
CA TYR A 159 7.66 -49.49 37.23
C TYR A 159 7.07 -48.17 36.72
N ALA A 160 5.77 -47.93 36.88
CA ALA A 160 5.16 -46.67 36.49
C ALA A 160 5.30 -45.62 37.59
N THR A 161 5.53 -44.37 37.18
CA THR A 161 5.41 -43.21 38.06
C THR A 161 3.96 -42.74 38.10
N LEU A 162 3.40 -42.60 39.31
CA LEU A 162 2.16 -41.87 39.54
C LEU A 162 2.47 -40.38 39.71
N ILE A 163 2.02 -39.55 38.76
CA ILE A 163 2.17 -38.09 38.81
C ILE A 163 0.89 -37.46 39.36
N VAL A 164 1.03 -36.58 40.34
CA VAL A 164 -0.07 -35.85 41.00
C VAL A 164 0.18 -34.33 40.98
N PRO A 165 -0.87 -33.50 41.16
CA PRO A 165 -0.71 -32.05 41.22
C PRO A 165 0.19 -31.61 42.38
N LYS A 166 0.74 -30.40 42.27
CA LYS A 166 1.57 -29.78 43.30
C LYS A 166 0.94 -29.84 44.69
N GLY A 167 1.74 -30.21 45.69
CA GLY A 167 1.33 -30.31 47.09
C GLY A 167 0.44 -31.51 47.42
N LYS A 168 0.26 -32.47 46.50
CA LYS A 168 -0.60 -33.65 46.68
C LYS A 168 0.16 -34.95 46.90
N GLN A 169 1.48 -34.97 46.73
CA GLN A 169 2.28 -36.19 46.85
C GLN A 169 2.04 -36.93 48.18
N THR A 170 2.08 -36.20 49.30
CA THR A 170 1.90 -36.77 50.64
C THR A 170 0.53 -37.42 50.82
N ALA A 171 -0.53 -36.84 50.25
CA ALA A 171 -1.87 -37.40 50.35
C ALA A 171 -1.95 -38.77 49.66
N TYR A 172 -1.36 -38.91 48.48
CA TYR A 172 -1.32 -40.17 47.74
C TYR A 172 -0.40 -41.22 48.38
N GLN A 173 0.75 -40.80 48.92
CA GLN A 173 1.65 -41.69 49.66
C GLN A 173 1.05 -42.24 50.96
N SER A 174 0.06 -41.55 51.54
CA SER A 174 -0.59 -41.97 52.79
C SER A 174 -1.70 -43.02 52.61
N ILE A 175 -2.04 -43.38 51.37
CA ILE A 175 -3.07 -44.37 51.07
C ILE A 175 -2.56 -45.79 51.36
N SER A 176 -3.38 -46.61 52.02
CA SER A 176 -3.08 -48.04 52.26
C SER A 176 -2.96 -48.81 50.94
N ASP A 177 -2.09 -49.81 50.95
CA ASP A 177 -1.91 -50.85 49.93
C ASP A 177 -3.18 -51.69 49.65
N ASP A 178 -4.21 -51.60 50.49
CA ASP A 178 -5.56 -52.12 50.21
C ASP A 178 -6.29 -51.33 49.10
N TYR A 179 -5.71 -50.24 48.60
CA TYR A 179 -6.25 -49.41 47.52
C TYR A 179 -5.22 -49.15 46.40
N CYS A 180 -5.69 -48.91 45.17
CA CYS A 180 -4.82 -48.88 43.99
C CYS A 180 -3.66 -47.88 44.09
N TRP A 181 -3.90 -46.71 44.69
CA TRP A 181 -2.87 -45.66 44.78
C TRP A 181 -1.73 -46.01 45.73
N GLY A 182 -2.03 -46.72 46.83
CA GLY A 182 -1.02 -47.13 47.81
C GLY A 182 -0.05 -48.21 47.30
N ASN A 183 -0.32 -48.78 46.11
CA ASN A 183 0.53 -49.81 45.50
C ASN A 183 1.60 -49.23 44.56
N PHE A 184 1.56 -47.94 44.21
CA PHE A 184 2.58 -47.35 43.33
C PHE A 184 3.90 -47.14 44.08
N ASN A 185 4.98 -47.73 43.56
CA ASN A 185 6.32 -47.60 44.16
C ASN A 185 6.94 -46.21 43.96
N ASN A 186 6.56 -45.50 42.90
CA ASN A 186 7.02 -44.15 42.61
C ASN A 186 5.83 -43.19 42.46
N ILE A 187 5.75 -42.20 43.36
CA ILE A 187 4.74 -41.15 43.33
C ILE A 187 5.49 -39.82 43.32
N GLU A 188 5.28 -39.02 42.29
CA GLU A 188 5.93 -37.72 42.07
C GLU A 188 4.86 -36.63 41.97
N GLU A 189 5.15 -35.42 42.46
CA GLU A 189 4.33 -34.25 42.17
C GLU A 189 5.03 -33.36 41.15
N VAL A 190 4.26 -32.79 40.24
CA VAL A 190 4.74 -31.91 39.18
C VAL A 190 4.07 -30.54 39.35
N ASP A 191 4.82 -29.49 39.03
CA ASP A 191 4.42 -28.10 39.21
C ASP A 191 3.38 -27.68 38.15
N PHE A 192 2.12 -28.08 38.37
CA PHE A 192 0.94 -27.59 37.65
C PHE A 192 -0.24 -27.46 38.62
N ASP A 193 -1.13 -26.49 38.37
CA ASP A 193 -2.30 -26.23 39.23
C ASP A 193 -3.54 -27.02 38.79
N PHE A 194 -3.76 -27.15 37.48
CA PHE A 194 -4.85 -27.94 36.91
C PHE A 194 -4.55 -28.40 35.49
N ALA A 195 -5.42 -29.22 34.91
CA ALA A 195 -5.33 -29.60 33.51
C ALA A 195 -6.71 -29.62 32.85
N GLN A 196 -6.75 -29.28 31.57
CA GLN A 196 -7.94 -29.33 30.73
C GLN A 196 -7.55 -29.84 29.35
N ASP A 197 -8.36 -30.74 28.77
CA ASP A 197 -8.14 -31.29 27.42
C ASP A 197 -6.73 -31.90 27.22
N ALA A 198 -6.19 -32.50 28.30
CA ALA A 198 -4.85 -33.06 28.39
C ALA A 198 -3.70 -32.04 28.22
N ILE A 199 -3.96 -30.77 28.51
CA ILE A 199 -2.97 -29.69 28.63
C ILE A 199 -2.93 -29.23 30.09
N PHE A 200 -1.72 -29.02 30.62
CA PHE A 200 -1.47 -28.64 32.01
C PHE A 200 -1.29 -27.13 32.13
N TYR A 201 -1.83 -26.54 33.20
CA TYR A 201 -1.88 -25.10 33.40
C TYR A 201 -1.48 -24.66 34.81
N ASP A 202 -0.75 -23.54 34.87
CA ASP A 202 -0.40 -22.80 36.09
C ASP A 202 -1.37 -21.62 36.22
N ASP A 203 -1.94 -21.43 37.40
CA ASP A 203 -2.73 -20.26 37.77
C ASP A 203 -1.76 -19.11 38.09
N LEU A 204 -1.75 -18.10 37.23
CA LEU A 204 -0.91 -16.91 37.41
C LEU A 204 -1.55 -15.85 38.34
N GLY A 205 -2.75 -16.14 38.86
CA GLY A 205 -3.63 -15.16 39.48
C GLY A 205 -4.34 -14.29 38.44
N ASN A 206 -5.21 -13.38 38.91
CA ASN A 206 -5.95 -12.43 38.06
C ASN A 206 -6.72 -13.06 36.88
N ASN A 207 -7.21 -14.29 37.04
CA ASN A 207 -7.88 -15.07 35.98
C ASN A 207 -6.99 -15.28 34.75
N GLN A 208 -5.68 -15.46 34.94
CA GLN A 208 -4.73 -15.79 33.88
C GLN A 208 -4.11 -17.16 34.13
N ALA A 209 -3.82 -17.88 33.05
CA ALA A 209 -3.16 -19.18 33.11
C ALA A 209 -1.97 -19.23 32.15
N ALA A 210 -0.91 -19.94 32.55
CA ALA A 210 0.18 -20.34 31.66
C ALA A 210 0.06 -21.82 31.34
N VAL A 211 0.54 -22.26 30.18
CA VAL A 211 0.77 -23.68 29.92
C VAL A 211 1.99 -24.13 30.72
N SER A 212 1.81 -25.10 31.62
CA SER A 212 2.82 -25.51 32.61
C SER A 212 3.97 -26.32 32.03
N ASN A 213 5.10 -26.27 32.74
CA ASN A 213 6.18 -27.24 32.61
C ASN A 213 5.85 -28.52 33.36
N VAL A 214 5.74 -29.64 32.63
CA VAL A 214 5.53 -30.96 33.23
C VAL A 214 6.78 -31.83 33.13
N SER A 215 7.83 -31.45 33.86
CA SER A 215 9.22 -31.91 33.68
C SER A 215 9.50 -33.42 33.73
N GLN A 216 8.49 -34.24 34.01
CA GLN A 216 8.53 -35.70 34.10
C GLN A 216 7.42 -36.40 33.28
N ALA A 217 6.60 -35.64 32.56
CA ALA A 217 5.46 -36.12 31.79
C ALA A 217 5.55 -35.78 30.29
N TYR A 218 6.72 -35.46 29.75
CA TYR A 218 6.88 -35.02 28.34
C TYR A 218 6.24 -35.95 27.28
N GLU A 219 6.15 -37.25 27.56
CA GLU A 219 5.46 -38.23 26.70
C GLU A 219 3.92 -38.05 26.65
N CYS A 220 3.34 -37.18 27.47
CA CYS A 220 1.89 -36.94 27.57
C CYS A 220 1.35 -36.11 26.41
N TYR A 221 2.19 -35.31 25.74
CA TYR A 221 1.80 -34.47 24.62
C TYR A 221 2.03 -35.21 23.30
N SER A 222 0.97 -35.38 22.51
CA SER A 222 1.04 -36.03 21.20
C SER A 222 -0.02 -35.56 20.22
N GLY A 223 0.27 -35.71 18.93
CA GLY A 223 -0.61 -35.31 17.83
C GLY A 223 -0.73 -33.79 17.71
N ASP A 224 -1.90 -33.35 17.26
CA ASP A 224 -2.22 -31.94 17.12
C ASP A 224 -2.80 -31.40 18.43
N ILE A 225 -2.21 -30.32 18.94
CA ILE A 225 -2.68 -29.61 20.13
C ILE A 225 -3.21 -28.24 19.72
N VAL A 226 -4.41 -27.91 20.17
CA VAL A 226 -4.97 -26.55 20.08
C VAL A 226 -5.09 -26.01 21.50
N ILE A 227 -4.31 -24.98 21.82
CA ILE A 227 -4.40 -24.33 23.13
C ILE A 227 -5.57 -23.34 23.06
N PRO A 228 -6.60 -23.49 23.92
CA PRO A 228 -7.75 -22.60 23.89
C PRO A 228 -7.39 -21.21 24.43
N GLN A 229 -8.09 -20.17 23.96
CA GLN A 229 -7.96 -18.80 24.49
C GLN A 229 -8.29 -18.73 25.99
N THR A 230 -9.25 -19.56 26.44
CA THR A 230 -9.70 -19.62 27.82
C THR A 230 -9.85 -21.05 28.31
N VAL A 231 -9.54 -21.30 29.58
CA VAL A 231 -9.70 -22.58 30.27
C VAL A 231 -10.50 -22.41 31.55
N THR A 232 -11.02 -23.51 32.11
CA THR A 232 -11.83 -23.48 33.33
C THR A 232 -11.32 -24.45 34.38
N ASN A 233 -11.31 -24.01 35.65
CA ASN A 233 -10.98 -24.84 36.79
C ASN A 233 -11.92 -24.51 37.95
N ASN A 234 -12.58 -25.51 38.54
CA ASN A 234 -13.53 -25.37 39.67
C ASN A 234 -14.60 -24.26 39.50
N GLY A 235 -15.06 -24.02 38.26
CA GLY A 235 -16.07 -23.00 37.94
C GLY A 235 -15.51 -21.61 37.64
N ASN A 236 -14.21 -21.38 37.79
CA ASN A 236 -13.53 -20.14 37.38
C ASN A 236 -13.04 -20.26 35.93
N THR A 237 -13.04 -19.14 35.20
CA THR A 237 -12.52 -19.03 33.83
C THR A 237 -11.21 -18.24 33.82
N TYR A 238 -10.20 -18.78 33.15
CA TYR A 238 -8.87 -18.22 33.02
C TYR A 238 -8.57 -17.92 31.55
N THR A 239 -7.91 -16.80 31.27
CA THR A 239 -7.36 -16.50 29.94
C THR A 239 -5.96 -17.09 29.85
N VAL A 240 -5.67 -17.86 28.80
CA VAL A 240 -4.33 -18.45 28.62
C VAL A 240 -3.41 -17.40 28.01
N THR A 241 -2.42 -16.93 28.76
CA THR A 241 -1.60 -15.75 28.41
C THR A 241 -0.14 -16.07 28.08
N SER A 242 0.35 -17.25 28.45
CA SER A 242 1.75 -17.61 28.19
C SER A 242 1.96 -19.11 28.07
N VAL A 243 3.09 -19.49 27.48
CA VAL A 243 3.65 -20.84 27.50
C VAL A 243 4.90 -20.79 28.37
N ALA A 244 4.95 -21.56 29.46
CA ALA A 244 6.09 -21.57 30.37
C ALA A 244 7.37 -22.09 29.69
N SER A 245 8.52 -21.81 30.31
CA SER A 245 9.77 -22.44 29.89
C SER A 245 9.65 -23.96 30.02
N ASP A 246 10.21 -24.69 29.05
CA ASP A 246 10.21 -26.15 29.00
C ASP A 246 8.80 -26.81 28.94
N ALA A 247 7.73 -26.05 28.66
CA ALA A 247 6.34 -26.54 28.70
C ALA A 247 6.09 -27.82 27.88
N PHE A 248 6.65 -27.89 26.66
CA PHE A 248 6.59 -29.03 25.75
C PHE A 248 7.97 -29.64 25.48
N TYR A 249 8.91 -29.50 26.42
CA TYR A 249 10.25 -30.07 26.31
C TYR A 249 10.19 -31.58 26.01
N TYR A 250 11.03 -32.11 25.12
CA TYR A 250 10.98 -33.51 24.64
C TYR A 250 9.61 -33.98 24.09
N GLY A 251 8.83 -33.08 23.50
CA GLY A 251 7.54 -33.39 22.87
C GLY A 251 7.63 -34.20 21.57
N HIS A 252 8.36 -35.32 21.55
CA HIS A 252 8.63 -36.14 20.36
C HIS A 252 7.39 -36.68 19.67
N TYR A 253 6.22 -36.69 20.31
CA TYR A 253 4.98 -37.17 19.71
C TYR A 253 4.07 -36.04 19.22
N LEU A 254 4.43 -34.78 19.43
CA LEU A 254 3.69 -33.62 18.93
C LEU A 254 3.83 -33.50 17.41
N SER A 255 2.71 -33.27 16.73
CA SER A 255 2.63 -33.08 15.28
C SER A 255 2.39 -31.62 14.93
N SER A 256 1.49 -30.93 15.64
CA SER A 256 1.29 -29.49 15.51
C SER A 256 0.81 -28.84 16.81
N VAL A 257 1.08 -27.55 16.98
CA VAL A 257 0.58 -26.76 18.12
C VAL A 257 0.00 -25.42 17.63
N VAL A 258 -1.26 -25.18 17.94
CA VAL A 258 -1.95 -23.90 17.67
C VAL A 258 -1.99 -23.09 18.95
N LEU A 259 -1.26 -21.98 18.97
CA LEU A 259 -1.25 -21.01 20.06
C LEU A 259 -2.32 -19.93 19.83
N PRO A 260 -3.13 -19.57 20.86
CA PRO A 260 -4.14 -18.54 20.73
C PRO A 260 -3.52 -17.15 20.74
N SER A 261 -4.24 -16.17 20.19
CA SER A 261 -3.84 -14.75 20.16
C SER A 261 -3.70 -14.09 21.54
N THR A 262 -4.17 -14.75 22.59
CA THR A 262 -4.04 -14.30 23.99
C THR A 262 -2.64 -14.54 24.56
N ILE A 263 -1.83 -15.39 23.91
CA ILE A 263 -0.44 -15.67 24.31
C ILE A 263 0.44 -14.47 23.99
N ASN A 264 1.05 -13.88 25.02
CA ASN A 264 1.96 -12.74 24.91
C ASN A 264 3.41 -13.07 25.35
N ALA A 265 3.67 -14.29 25.83
CA ALA A 265 5.01 -14.77 26.15
C ALA A 265 5.16 -16.29 25.90
N ILE A 266 6.30 -16.69 25.35
CA ILE A 266 6.71 -18.10 25.19
C ILE A 266 8.09 -18.24 25.85
N GLY A 267 8.20 -19.11 26.84
CA GLY A 267 9.42 -19.32 27.62
C GLY A 267 10.57 -19.97 26.84
N SER A 268 11.77 -19.93 27.43
CA SER A 268 12.94 -20.63 26.89
C SER A 268 12.68 -22.14 26.85
N TYR A 269 13.22 -22.83 25.84
CA TYR A 269 13.06 -24.27 25.67
C TYR A 269 11.62 -24.79 25.58
N ALA A 270 10.61 -23.92 25.42
CA ALA A 270 9.20 -24.30 25.48
C ALA A 270 8.82 -25.44 24.51
N PHE A 271 9.46 -25.53 23.34
CA PHE A 271 9.28 -26.60 22.35
C PHE A 271 10.59 -27.32 22.02
N TYR A 272 11.56 -27.32 22.94
CA TYR A 272 12.84 -27.96 22.69
C TYR A 272 12.69 -29.47 22.53
N ASP A 273 13.34 -30.02 21.51
CA ASP A 273 13.33 -31.44 21.14
C ASP A 273 11.94 -32.02 20.81
N CYS A 274 11.05 -31.16 20.29
CA CYS A 274 9.81 -31.58 19.65
C CYS A 274 10.08 -32.10 18.22
N THR A 275 10.78 -33.23 18.09
CA THR A 275 11.34 -33.70 16.80
C THR A 275 10.32 -33.96 15.70
N ASN A 276 9.07 -34.28 16.04
CA ASN A 276 7.98 -34.55 15.08
C ASN A 276 7.08 -33.33 14.80
N LEU A 277 7.37 -32.16 15.39
CA LEU A 277 6.58 -30.95 15.21
C LEU A 277 6.72 -30.44 13.78
N THR A 278 5.62 -30.45 13.04
CA THR A 278 5.55 -30.02 11.64
C THR A 278 4.94 -28.63 11.47
N SER A 279 4.23 -28.12 12.48
CA SER A 279 3.63 -26.79 12.43
C SER A 279 3.44 -26.20 13.83
N VAL A 280 3.88 -24.97 14.00
CA VAL A 280 3.60 -24.14 15.17
C VAL A 280 3.51 -22.69 14.73
N ASN A 281 2.48 -21.98 15.19
CA ASN A 281 2.33 -20.55 14.93
C ASN A 281 2.80 -19.75 16.14
N ILE A 282 3.62 -18.72 15.91
CA ILE A 282 3.96 -17.73 16.92
C ILE A 282 2.91 -16.61 16.82
N PRO A 283 2.09 -16.36 17.86
CA PRO A 283 1.04 -15.35 17.80
C PRO A 283 1.60 -13.93 17.66
N GLU A 284 0.82 -13.06 17.01
CA GLU A 284 1.13 -11.63 16.97
C GLU A 284 1.02 -11.03 18.39
N GLY A 285 1.95 -10.15 18.75
CA GLY A 285 2.12 -9.64 20.11
C GLY A 285 3.34 -10.22 20.85
N ILE A 286 3.91 -11.32 20.38
CA ILE A 286 5.18 -11.85 20.87
C ILE A 286 6.34 -10.93 20.47
N THR A 287 7.09 -10.43 21.44
CA THR A 287 8.20 -9.49 21.20
C THR A 287 9.57 -10.18 21.10
N ALA A 288 9.72 -11.37 21.66
CA ALA A 288 10.97 -12.11 21.66
C ALA A 288 10.77 -13.62 21.48
N ILE A 289 11.65 -14.24 20.69
CA ILE A 289 11.81 -15.70 20.62
C ILE A 289 13.01 -16.07 21.49
N ASN A 290 12.75 -16.71 22.62
CA ASN A 290 13.71 -16.94 23.70
C ASN A 290 14.71 -18.08 23.42
N TYR A 291 15.66 -18.26 24.33
CA TYR A 291 16.76 -19.23 24.20
C TYR A 291 16.23 -20.65 23.93
N CYS A 292 16.73 -21.28 22.86
CA CYS A 292 16.36 -22.65 22.47
C CYS A 292 14.84 -22.93 22.35
N THR A 293 13.99 -21.91 22.17
CA THR A 293 12.52 -22.07 22.21
C THR A 293 12.02 -23.19 21.30
N PHE A 294 12.55 -23.30 20.08
CA PHE A 294 12.22 -24.33 19.09
C PHE A 294 13.43 -25.21 18.75
N GLY A 295 14.44 -25.28 19.61
CA GLY A 295 15.63 -26.09 19.36
C GLY A 295 15.29 -27.57 19.14
N ASN A 296 16.00 -28.26 18.25
CA ASN A 296 15.77 -29.66 17.88
C ASN A 296 14.36 -29.98 17.32
N CYS A 297 13.59 -29.01 16.81
CA CYS A 297 12.35 -29.27 16.06
C CYS A 297 12.66 -29.77 14.63
N GLN A 298 13.18 -30.99 14.52
CA GLN A 298 13.79 -31.52 13.29
C GLN A 298 12.81 -31.69 12.11
N SER A 299 11.51 -31.82 12.35
CA SER A 299 10.49 -31.99 11.30
C SER A 299 9.82 -30.69 10.85
N LEU A 300 10.20 -29.54 11.41
CA LEU A 300 9.55 -28.26 11.13
C LEU A 300 10.00 -27.73 9.75
N PRO A 301 9.12 -27.67 8.73
CA PRO A 301 9.51 -27.26 7.39
C PRO A 301 9.54 -25.74 7.22
N SER A 302 8.74 -25.03 8.03
CA SER A 302 8.59 -23.59 7.94
C SER A 302 8.25 -22.97 9.29
N ILE A 303 8.60 -21.70 9.47
CA ILE A 303 8.18 -20.89 10.61
C ILE A 303 7.74 -19.50 10.16
N THR A 304 6.69 -18.97 10.79
CA THR A 304 6.29 -17.57 10.65
C THR A 304 6.70 -16.78 11.90
N ILE A 305 7.47 -15.72 11.70
CA ILE A 305 7.91 -14.78 12.72
C ILE A 305 6.99 -13.55 12.63
N PRO A 306 6.17 -13.27 13.66
CA PRO A 306 5.20 -12.19 13.65
C PRO A 306 5.84 -10.80 13.57
N SER A 307 5.04 -9.79 13.24
CA SER A 307 5.55 -8.42 13.02
C SER A 307 6.05 -7.76 14.30
N SER A 308 5.52 -8.20 15.45
CA SER A 308 5.86 -7.74 16.79
C SER A 308 7.22 -8.23 17.30
N VAL A 309 7.85 -9.23 16.68
CA VAL A 309 9.12 -9.78 17.17
C VAL A 309 10.24 -8.77 16.92
N THR A 310 10.91 -8.35 17.97
CA THR A 310 12.07 -7.46 17.90
C THR A 310 13.38 -8.18 18.22
N TRP A 311 13.32 -9.37 18.83
CA TRP A 311 14.49 -10.11 19.30
C TRP A 311 14.39 -11.63 19.10
N ILE A 312 15.47 -12.25 18.63
CA ILE A 312 15.63 -13.70 18.51
C ILE A 312 16.91 -14.10 19.24
N ALA A 313 16.76 -14.92 20.28
CA ALA A 313 17.84 -15.33 21.16
C ALA A 313 18.74 -16.42 20.55
N GLN A 314 19.89 -16.64 21.18
CA GLN A 314 20.84 -17.69 20.82
C GLN A 314 20.15 -19.06 20.74
N ASN A 315 20.49 -19.84 19.72
CA ASN A 315 19.98 -21.19 19.49
C ASN A 315 18.45 -21.33 19.39
N ALA A 316 17.68 -20.25 19.18
CA ALA A 316 16.21 -20.27 19.16
C ALA A 316 15.63 -21.39 18.25
N PHE A 317 16.24 -21.63 17.07
CA PHE A 317 15.86 -22.68 16.13
C PHE A 317 16.97 -23.70 15.88
N VAL A 318 17.92 -23.88 16.81
CA VAL A 318 19.07 -24.79 16.63
C VAL A 318 18.61 -26.18 16.18
N ASN A 319 19.32 -26.82 15.24
CA ASN A 319 19.03 -28.16 14.71
C ASN A 319 17.63 -28.38 14.08
N CYS A 320 16.92 -27.32 13.69
CA CYS A 320 15.69 -27.42 12.88
C CYS A 320 16.03 -27.68 11.40
N TYR A 321 16.59 -28.84 11.08
CA TYR A 321 17.23 -29.08 9.78
C TYR A 321 16.29 -29.05 8.57
N GLN A 322 14.98 -29.23 8.76
CA GLN A 322 13.98 -29.20 7.69
C GLN A 322 13.44 -27.80 7.38
N LEU A 323 13.85 -26.76 8.13
CA LEU A 323 13.44 -25.39 7.85
C LEU A 323 13.94 -24.94 6.48
N THR A 324 13.01 -24.86 5.53
CA THR A 324 13.24 -24.44 4.14
C THR A 324 12.48 -23.15 3.81
N SER A 325 11.60 -22.69 4.70
CA SER A 325 10.87 -21.43 4.55
C SER A 325 10.77 -20.68 5.87
N ILE A 326 11.20 -19.41 5.87
CA ILE A 326 11.08 -18.50 7.01
C ILE A 326 10.30 -17.29 6.53
N ASN A 327 9.10 -17.08 7.06
CA ASN A 327 8.29 -15.90 6.76
C ASN A 327 8.39 -14.92 7.93
N CYS A 328 9.09 -13.81 7.76
CA CYS A 328 9.24 -12.80 8.81
C CYS A 328 8.46 -11.55 8.43
N ARG A 329 7.47 -11.18 9.25
CA ARG A 329 6.54 -10.06 8.99
C ARG A 329 7.02 -8.71 9.50
N ALA A 330 8.11 -8.67 10.26
CA ALA A 330 8.60 -7.43 10.84
C ALA A 330 9.11 -6.50 9.73
N THR A 331 8.71 -5.23 9.77
CA THR A 331 9.20 -4.21 8.81
C THR A 331 10.63 -3.75 9.12
N THR A 332 11.07 -4.03 10.34
CA THR A 332 12.45 -3.87 10.79
C THR A 332 12.99 -5.26 11.15
N PRO A 333 14.13 -5.70 10.59
CA PRO A 333 14.70 -7.00 10.91
C PRO A 333 14.88 -7.17 12.42
N PRO A 334 14.32 -8.23 13.04
CA PRO A 334 14.52 -8.50 14.45
C PRO A 334 16.00 -8.66 14.77
N MET A 335 16.44 -8.21 15.93
CA MET A 335 17.81 -8.45 16.37
C MET A 335 18.03 -9.95 16.63
N CYS A 336 18.98 -10.54 15.90
CA CYS A 336 19.49 -11.89 16.15
C CYS A 336 20.77 -11.79 16.96
N VAL A 337 20.86 -12.52 18.09
CA VAL A 337 22.04 -12.47 18.98
C VAL A 337 23.35 -12.81 18.25
N ASP A 338 23.32 -13.84 17.42
CA ASP A 338 24.41 -14.26 16.54
C ASP A 338 23.88 -15.23 15.46
N SER A 339 24.77 -15.81 14.65
CA SER A 339 24.41 -16.76 13.58
C SER A 339 23.84 -18.10 14.07
N SER A 340 23.77 -18.35 15.38
CA SER A 340 23.15 -19.56 15.95
C SER A 340 21.63 -19.48 16.07
N CYS A 341 21.02 -18.30 15.85
CA CYS A 341 19.57 -18.14 15.92
C CYS A 341 18.84 -19.14 15.00
N PHE A 342 19.41 -19.40 13.82
CA PHE A 342 18.97 -20.42 12.88
C PHE A 342 20.08 -21.46 12.62
N PRO A 343 19.73 -22.70 12.22
CA PRO A 343 20.68 -23.70 11.77
C PRO A 343 21.55 -23.20 10.60
N SER A 344 22.83 -23.57 10.57
CA SER A 344 23.76 -23.11 9.52
C SER A 344 23.30 -23.47 8.10
N ASN A 345 22.63 -24.60 7.92
CA ASN A 345 22.08 -25.02 6.62
C ASN A 345 20.86 -24.18 6.17
N CYS A 346 20.18 -23.47 7.07
CA CYS A 346 19.06 -22.60 6.71
C CYS A 346 19.52 -21.42 5.87
N TYR A 347 20.69 -20.84 6.16
CA TYR A 347 21.20 -19.68 5.43
C TYR A 347 21.43 -19.97 3.94
N SER A 348 21.76 -21.20 3.57
CA SER A 348 21.94 -21.59 2.16
C SER A 348 20.68 -22.15 1.50
N ASN A 349 19.79 -22.78 2.26
CA ASN A 349 18.71 -23.61 1.70
C ASN A 349 17.30 -23.04 1.93
N ALA A 350 17.11 -22.18 2.93
CA ALA A 350 15.80 -21.62 3.24
C ALA A 350 15.50 -20.37 2.41
N THR A 351 14.25 -20.23 2.01
CA THR A 351 13.74 -18.98 1.44
C THR A 351 13.24 -18.08 2.58
N LEU A 352 13.88 -16.93 2.76
CA LEU A 352 13.43 -15.87 3.66
C LEU A 352 12.43 -14.97 2.93
N THR A 353 11.18 -14.96 3.37
CA THR A 353 10.13 -14.07 2.86
C THR A 353 9.90 -12.92 3.83
N VAL A 354 9.93 -11.67 3.35
CA VAL A 354 9.80 -10.44 4.15
C VAL A 354 8.83 -9.43 3.50
N PRO A 355 8.34 -8.40 4.21
CA PRO A 355 7.56 -7.32 3.60
C PRO A 355 8.35 -6.65 2.46
N SER A 356 7.68 -6.28 1.36
CA SER A 356 8.38 -5.67 0.21
C SER A 356 9.08 -4.37 0.58
N THR A 357 8.50 -3.59 1.49
CA THR A 357 9.05 -2.34 2.01
C THR A 357 10.30 -2.54 2.86
N ALA A 358 10.53 -3.74 3.40
CA ALA A 358 11.65 -4.06 4.28
C ALA A 358 12.76 -4.86 3.57
N LEU A 359 12.60 -5.21 2.29
CA LEU A 359 13.50 -6.10 1.57
C LEU A 359 14.98 -5.65 1.65
N ASN A 360 15.25 -4.35 1.51
CA ASN A 360 16.61 -3.82 1.60
C ASN A 360 17.16 -3.88 3.03
N ASN A 361 16.32 -3.59 4.04
CA ASN A 361 16.72 -3.68 5.44
C ASN A 361 17.20 -5.09 5.80
N TYR A 362 16.51 -6.14 5.32
CA TYR A 362 16.91 -7.53 5.55
C TYR A 362 18.18 -7.94 4.78
N LYS A 363 18.42 -7.37 3.60
CA LYS A 363 19.65 -7.60 2.83
C LYS A 363 20.90 -7.00 3.49
N GLU A 364 20.73 -6.01 4.35
CA GLU A 364 21.83 -5.32 5.03
C GLU A 364 22.01 -5.75 6.48
N ALA A 365 20.93 -6.20 7.14
CA ALA A 365 20.93 -6.55 8.55
C ALA A 365 21.83 -7.77 8.88
N ASP A 366 22.54 -7.68 10.00
CA ASP A 366 23.36 -8.78 10.51
C ASP A 366 22.54 -10.05 10.73
N VAL A 367 23.18 -11.20 10.47
CA VAL A 367 22.56 -12.54 10.40
C VAL A 367 21.58 -12.71 9.24
N TRP A 368 20.64 -11.79 9.04
CA TRP A 368 19.63 -11.87 7.97
C TRP A 368 20.23 -11.80 6.56
N LYS A 369 21.27 -10.99 6.35
CA LYS A 369 22.02 -10.92 5.09
C LYS A 369 22.71 -12.23 4.70
N ASN A 370 22.84 -13.19 5.62
CA ASN A 370 23.45 -14.49 5.32
C ASN A 370 22.49 -15.42 4.55
N PHE A 371 21.19 -15.13 4.49
CA PHE A 371 20.25 -15.91 3.69
C PHE A 371 20.52 -15.70 2.20
N SER A 372 20.80 -16.80 1.48
CA SER A 372 21.09 -16.79 0.04
C SER A 372 19.87 -16.42 -0.82
N ASN A 373 18.66 -16.67 -0.31
CA ASN A 373 17.40 -16.42 -1.02
C ASN A 373 16.43 -15.58 -0.17
N ILE A 374 16.48 -14.26 -0.34
CA ILE A 374 15.58 -13.30 0.30
C ILE A 374 14.59 -12.78 -0.74
N VAL A 375 13.30 -13.05 -0.53
CA VAL A 375 12.19 -12.63 -1.40
C VAL A 375 11.19 -11.79 -0.62
N SER A 376 10.39 -10.99 -1.33
CA SER A 376 9.32 -10.21 -0.70
C SER A 376 7.92 -10.78 -0.97
N ARG A 377 7.01 -10.57 -0.02
CA ARG A 377 5.58 -10.87 -0.14
C ARG A 377 4.77 -9.94 0.77
N ASP A 378 3.66 -9.40 0.27
CA ASP A 378 2.83 -8.42 0.97
C ASP A 378 1.47 -8.96 1.47
N TYR A 379 1.28 -10.28 1.37
CA TYR A 379 0.11 -10.99 1.90
C TYR A 379 0.50 -12.25 2.67
N ASP A 380 -0.38 -12.66 3.58
CA ASP A 380 -0.21 -13.85 4.43
C ASP A 380 -1.00 -15.05 3.93
N PHE A 381 -2.25 -14.83 3.57
CA PHE A 381 -3.12 -15.88 3.05
C PHE A 381 -4.17 -15.32 2.09
N ALA A 382 -4.80 -16.21 1.34
CA ALA A 382 -5.97 -15.89 0.52
C ALA A 382 -7.21 -16.56 1.11
N TYR A 383 -8.33 -15.85 1.08
CA TYR A 383 -9.65 -16.36 1.49
C TYR A 383 -10.69 -15.85 0.50
N ASN A 384 -11.47 -16.76 -0.11
CA ASN A 384 -12.41 -16.43 -1.19
C ASN A 384 -11.78 -15.61 -2.34
N ASN A 385 -10.55 -15.98 -2.76
CA ASN A 385 -9.75 -15.30 -3.78
C ASN A 385 -9.36 -13.84 -3.46
N ILE A 386 -9.62 -13.37 -2.24
CA ILE A 386 -9.14 -12.09 -1.73
C ILE A 386 -7.86 -12.35 -0.92
N TYR A 387 -6.85 -11.50 -1.04
CA TYR A 387 -5.59 -11.63 -0.32
C TYR A 387 -5.61 -10.80 0.96
N TYR A 388 -5.09 -11.35 2.05
CA TYR A 388 -5.12 -10.72 3.37
C TYR A 388 -3.73 -10.65 4.00
N ARG A 389 -3.50 -9.58 4.75
CA ARG A 389 -2.35 -9.40 5.64
C ARG A 389 -2.84 -9.34 7.08
N ILE A 390 -2.19 -10.09 7.98
CA ILE A 390 -2.46 -10.05 9.42
C ILE A 390 -1.78 -8.79 9.97
N THR A 391 -2.56 -7.94 10.63
CA THR A 391 -2.12 -6.63 11.14
C THR A 391 -2.08 -6.57 12.68
N GLY A 392 -2.54 -7.63 13.34
CA GLY A 392 -2.60 -7.71 14.79
C GLY A 392 -3.01 -9.11 15.27
N PRO A 393 -3.14 -9.30 16.60
CA PRO A 393 -3.46 -10.61 17.19
C PRO A 393 -4.73 -11.26 16.66
N ASN A 394 -5.70 -10.46 16.26
CA ASN A 394 -7.00 -10.89 15.75
C ASN A 394 -7.52 -9.98 14.63
N THR A 395 -6.65 -9.22 13.96
CA THR A 395 -7.03 -8.30 12.88
C THR A 395 -6.28 -8.62 11.60
N ALA A 396 -6.97 -8.42 10.49
CA ALA A 396 -6.41 -8.51 9.15
C ALA A 396 -6.92 -7.35 8.30
N GLU A 397 -6.28 -7.14 7.16
CA GLU A 397 -6.70 -6.21 6.13
C GLU A 397 -6.63 -6.87 4.75
N VAL A 398 -7.37 -6.33 3.79
CA VAL A 398 -7.27 -6.74 2.39
C VAL A 398 -6.02 -6.14 1.77
N THR A 399 -5.26 -6.92 0.98
CA THR A 399 -3.98 -6.52 0.38
C THR A 399 -3.82 -7.10 -1.02
N TYR A 400 -2.67 -6.87 -1.66
CA TYR A 400 -2.29 -7.42 -2.95
C TYR A 400 -1.32 -8.60 -2.87
N LYS A 401 -1.40 -9.48 -3.87
CA LYS A 401 -0.59 -10.70 -3.94
C LYS A 401 0.89 -10.43 -4.21
N ASP A 402 1.19 -9.60 -5.19
CA ASP A 402 2.56 -9.33 -5.64
C ASP A 402 2.67 -8.00 -6.42
N LYS A 403 3.87 -7.70 -6.94
CA LYS A 403 4.20 -6.47 -7.68
C LYS A 403 3.32 -6.18 -8.91
N ASN A 404 2.59 -7.18 -9.42
CA ASN A 404 1.67 -7.00 -10.54
C ASN A 404 0.24 -6.65 -10.11
N TYR A 405 0.01 -6.48 -8.80
CA TYR A 405 -1.30 -6.23 -8.19
C TYR A 405 -2.32 -7.34 -8.43
N ASN A 406 -3.49 -7.21 -7.82
CA ASN A 406 -4.59 -8.14 -8.03
C ASN A 406 -5.44 -7.68 -9.22
N SER A 407 -6.06 -8.64 -9.91
CA SER A 407 -7.08 -8.35 -10.91
C SER A 407 -8.40 -8.97 -10.47
N TYR A 408 -9.33 -8.13 -10.05
CA TYR A 408 -10.68 -8.54 -9.67
C TYR A 408 -11.70 -8.23 -10.78
N SER A 409 -12.76 -9.02 -10.84
CA SER A 409 -13.87 -8.82 -11.77
C SER A 409 -15.23 -9.12 -11.17
N GLY A 410 -16.27 -8.47 -11.70
CA GLY A 410 -17.64 -8.59 -11.19
C GLY A 410 -17.81 -7.96 -9.80
N THR A 411 -18.64 -8.57 -8.96
CA THR A 411 -18.83 -8.16 -7.57
C THR A 411 -17.82 -8.84 -6.65
N VAL A 412 -17.13 -8.04 -5.82
CA VAL A 412 -16.29 -8.55 -4.72
C VAL A 412 -16.96 -8.28 -3.39
N ASN A 413 -17.05 -9.31 -2.54
CA ASN A 413 -17.59 -9.21 -1.19
C ASN A 413 -16.49 -9.45 -0.15
N VAL A 414 -16.11 -8.39 0.57
CA VAL A 414 -15.13 -8.47 1.66
C VAL A 414 -15.84 -8.95 2.93
N PRO A 415 -15.47 -10.11 3.50
CA PRO A 415 -16.11 -10.62 4.71
C PRO A 415 -15.67 -9.83 5.95
N SER A 416 -16.52 -9.76 6.98
CA SER A 416 -16.18 -9.11 8.26
C SER A 416 -15.10 -9.85 9.05
N THR A 417 -14.99 -11.17 8.85
CA THR A 417 -13.97 -12.03 9.49
C THR A 417 -13.46 -13.08 8.50
N VAL A 418 -12.21 -13.52 8.71
CA VAL A 418 -11.56 -14.58 7.94
C VAL A 418 -10.83 -15.54 8.88
N THR A 419 -10.75 -16.83 8.52
CA THR A 419 -10.08 -17.86 9.33
C THR A 419 -8.85 -18.40 8.59
N HIS A 420 -7.71 -18.44 9.29
CA HIS A 420 -6.46 -19.01 8.77
C HIS A 420 -5.72 -19.74 9.89
N ASN A 421 -5.29 -20.98 9.63
CA ASN A 421 -4.58 -21.86 10.58
C ASN A 421 -5.27 -21.99 11.96
N GLY A 422 -6.61 -22.10 11.97
CA GLY A 422 -7.40 -22.25 13.19
C GLY A 422 -7.66 -20.94 13.97
N ALA A 423 -7.03 -19.83 13.59
CA ALA A 423 -7.27 -18.50 14.16
C ALA A 423 -8.25 -17.70 13.30
N THR A 424 -9.06 -16.86 13.94
CA THR A 424 -10.03 -15.96 13.27
C THR A 424 -9.59 -14.51 13.41
N TYR A 425 -9.64 -13.78 12.30
CA TYR A 425 -9.22 -12.38 12.20
C TYR A 425 -10.39 -11.53 11.71
N THR A 426 -10.61 -10.38 12.35
CA THR A 426 -11.55 -9.35 11.91
C THR A 426 -10.91 -8.53 10.78
N VAL A 427 -11.62 -8.33 9.67
CA VAL A 427 -11.14 -7.52 8.56
C VAL A 427 -11.42 -6.05 8.85
N THR A 428 -10.35 -5.27 9.05
CA THR A 428 -10.41 -3.91 9.60
C THR A 428 -10.06 -2.81 8.62
N ALA A 429 -9.45 -3.13 7.48
CA ALA A 429 -9.08 -2.16 6.46
C ALA A 429 -9.08 -2.78 5.06
N VAL A 430 -9.23 -1.91 4.05
CA VAL A 430 -8.79 -2.20 2.68
C VAL A 430 -7.45 -1.49 2.49
N GLY A 431 -6.39 -2.27 2.48
CA GLY A 431 -5.02 -1.77 2.49
C GLY A 431 -4.59 -1.15 1.16
N ARG A 432 -3.39 -0.57 1.19
CA ARG A 432 -2.76 0.09 0.05
C ARG A 432 -2.79 -0.79 -1.20
N TYR A 433 -3.26 -0.22 -2.32
CA TYR A 433 -3.36 -0.89 -3.63
C TYR A 433 -4.18 -2.19 -3.67
N ALA A 434 -5.00 -2.50 -2.67
CA ALA A 434 -5.63 -3.82 -2.54
C ALA A 434 -6.50 -4.23 -3.75
N PHE A 435 -7.20 -3.27 -4.36
CA PHE A 435 -8.00 -3.44 -5.58
C PHE A 435 -7.43 -2.64 -6.77
N TYR A 436 -6.24 -2.08 -6.67
CA TYR A 436 -5.63 -1.25 -7.70
C TYR A 436 -5.64 -1.94 -9.08
N LYS A 437 -6.02 -1.20 -10.13
CA LYS A 437 -6.12 -1.70 -11.53
C LYS A 437 -7.04 -2.89 -11.73
N SER A 438 -8.00 -3.13 -10.84
CA SER A 438 -9.04 -4.15 -11.02
C SER A 438 -10.10 -3.69 -12.02
N ASN A 439 -9.70 -3.57 -13.29
CA ASN A 439 -10.53 -3.03 -14.37
C ASN A 439 -11.80 -3.83 -14.67
N GLY A 440 -11.94 -5.07 -14.17
CA GLY A 440 -13.18 -5.84 -14.29
C GLY A 440 -14.13 -5.69 -13.11
N LEU A 441 -13.70 -5.06 -12.01
CA LEU A 441 -14.48 -4.93 -10.77
C LEU A 441 -15.64 -3.98 -11.02
N THR A 442 -16.88 -4.45 -10.86
CA THR A 442 -18.09 -3.65 -11.09
C THR A 442 -18.71 -3.14 -9.79
N GLU A 443 -18.48 -3.85 -8.69
CA GLU A 443 -19.02 -3.56 -7.36
C GLU A 443 -18.10 -4.10 -6.26
N ALA A 444 -17.90 -3.33 -5.19
CA ALA A 444 -17.19 -3.76 -3.99
C ALA A 444 -18.10 -3.60 -2.76
N ILE A 445 -18.37 -4.71 -2.07
CA ILE A 445 -19.17 -4.75 -0.85
C ILE A 445 -18.22 -4.82 0.35
N LEU A 446 -18.30 -3.82 1.21
CA LEU A 446 -17.43 -3.65 2.37
C LEU A 446 -18.21 -3.83 3.68
N PRO A 447 -17.67 -4.57 4.68
CA PRO A 447 -18.34 -4.78 5.95
C PRO A 447 -18.11 -3.59 6.91
N ASN A 448 -19.01 -3.38 7.86
CA ASN A 448 -18.89 -2.37 8.93
C ASN A 448 -17.74 -2.62 9.93
N THR A 449 -16.91 -3.65 9.71
CA THR A 449 -15.66 -3.82 10.44
C THR A 449 -14.51 -3.05 9.80
N VAL A 450 -14.64 -2.62 8.54
CA VAL A 450 -13.63 -1.81 7.83
C VAL A 450 -13.68 -0.38 8.32
N THR A 451 -12.55 0.11 8.82
CA THR A 451 -12.38 1.45 9.41
C THR A 451 -11.56 2.39 8.53
N MET A 452 -10.89 1.87 7.51
CA MET A 452 -9.98 2.63 6.65
C MET A 452 -9.97 2.04 5.23
N LEU A 453 -9.95 2.93 4.24
CA LEU A 453 -9.54 2.63 2.86
C LEU A 453 -8.25 3.38 2.57
N ASP A 454 -7.14 2.67 2.41
CA ASP A 454 -5.81 3.26 2.34
C ASP A 454 -5.46 3.77 0.91
N TYR A 455 -4.23 4.28 0.76
CA TYR A 455 -3.67 4.85 -0.45
C TYR A 455 -3.98 4.02 -1.71
N ALA A 456 -4.63 4.66 -2.68
CA ALA A 456 -4.98 4.09 -3.97
C ALA A 456 -5.67 2.71 -3.91
N ALA A 457 -6.42 2.42 -2.83
CA ALA A 457 -7.05 1.12 -2.60
C ALA A 457 -7.90 0.64 -3.80
N PHE A 458 -8.62 1.54 -4.47
CA PHE A 458 -9.46 1.27 -5.63
C PHE A 458 -9.03 2.05 -6.89
N ALA A 459 -7.83 2.63 -6.92
CA ALA A 459 -7.43 3.43 -8.07
C ALA A 459 -7.34 2.57 -9.35
N ASP A 460 -7.67 3.17 -10.49
CA ASP A 460 -7.78 2.51 -11.79
C ASP A 460 -8.78 1.32 -11.81
N CYS A 461 -9.80 1.30 -10.94
CA CYS A 461 -10.93 0.36 -11.07
C CYS A 461 -11.93 0.88 -12.11
N SER A 462 -11.54 0.86 -13.39
CA SER A 462 -12.28 1.58 -14.45
C SER A 462 -13.71 1.09 -14.72
N SER A 463 -14.10 -0.11 -14.27
CA SER A 463 -15.47 -0.64 -14.37
C SER A 463 -16.31 -0.50 -13.09
N LEU A 464 -15.76 0.02 -12.00
CA LEU A 464 -16.47 0.15 -10.73
C LEU A 464 -17.57 1.21 -10.89
N THR A 465 -18.83 0.79 -10.79
CA THR A 465 -19.98 1.68 -11.07
C THR A 465 -20.52 2.36 -9.84
N SER A 466 -20.46 1.68 -8.70
CA SER A 466 -20.86 2.24 -7.41
C SER A 466 -20.12 1.61 -6.25
N ILE A 467 -19.99 2.37 -5.16
CA ILE A 467 -19.46 1.89 -3.90
C ILE A 467 -20.12 2.60 -2.72
N GLU A 468 -20.39 1.85 -1.66
CA GLU A 468 -20.84 2.36 -0.37
C GLU A 468 -19.69 2.24 0.63
N ILE A 469 -19.26 3.38 1.17
CA ILE A 469 -18.23 3.44 2.20
C ILE A 469 -18.93 3.23 3.56
N PRO A 470 -18.59 2.16 4.30
CA PRO A 470 -19.24 1.81 5.57
C PRO A 470 -19.20 2.93 6.61
N SER A 471 -20.17 2.93 7.54
CA SER A 471 -20.25 3.96 8.59
C SER A 471 -19.09 3.93 9.59
N SER A 472 -18.39 2.80 9.66
CA SER A 472 -17.19 2.60 10.47
C SER A 472 -15.94 3.26 9.90
N VAL A 473 -15.95 3.69 8.64
CA VAL A 473 -14.77 4.28 7.99
C VAL A 473 -14.57 5.70 8.49
N THR A 474 -13.39 5.95 9.08
CA THR A 474 -12.99 7.27 9.59
C THR A 474 -11.98 7.96 8.68
N GLU A 475 -11.31 7.21 7.79
CA GLU A 475 -10.22 7.71 6.96
C GLU A 475 -10.27 7.14 5.52
N LEU A 476 -10.02 8.03 4.55
CA LEU A 476 -9.77 7.70 3.15
C LEU A 476 -8.34 8.13 2.80
N GLY A 477 -7.58 7.24 2.15
CA GLY A 477 -6.24 7.49 1.67
C GLY A 477 -6.20 8.28 0.37
N GLU A 478 -5.08 8.93 0.07
CA GLU A 478 -4.89 9.66 -1.18
C GLU A 478 -5.11 8.73 -2.40
N PHE A 479 -5.62 9.31 -3.49
CA PHE A 479 -5.87 8.60 -4.75
C PHE A 479 -6.85 7.41 -4.66
N CYS A 480 -7.59 7.24 -3.55
CA CYS A 480 -8.35 6.02 -3.25
C CYS A 480 -9.18 5.49 -4.43
N PHE A 481 -9.86 6.38 -5.17
CA PHE A 481 -10.70 6.08 -6.34
C PHE A 481 -10.24 6.76 -7.62
N MET A 482 -8.98 7.20 -7.72
CA MET A 482 -8.46 7.87 -8.92
C MET A 482 -8.72 6.99 -10.16
N SER A 483 -9.17 7.58 -11.26
CA SER A 483 -9.44 6.92 -12.55
C SER A 483 -10.49 5.80 -12.50
N CYS A 484 -11.40 5.80 -11.52
CA CYS A 484 -12.61 4.97 -11.57
C CYS A 484 -13.62 5.55 -12.57
N ALA A 485 -13.30 5.47 -13.87
CA ALA A 485 -14.00 6.21 -14.92
C ALA A 485 -15.50 5.88 -15.07
N ALA A 486 -15.92 4.66 -14.71
CA ALA A 486 -17.32 4.24 -14.69
C ALA A 486 -18.07 4.53 -13.38
N LEU A 487 -17.41 5.10 -12.35
CA LEU A 487 -18.04 5.35 -11.05
C LEU A 487 -19.11 6.43 -11.20
N GLU A 488 -20.38 6.04 -11.06
CA GLU A 488 -21.56 6.92 -11.20
C GLU A 488 -22.05 7.43 -9.85
N VAL A 489 -21.98 6.56 -8.84
CA VAL A 489 -22.54 6.79 -7.51
C VAL A 489 -21.55 6.40 -6.42
N ILE A 490 -21.27 7.32 -5.51
CA ILE A 490 -20.59 6.99 -4.25
C ILE A 490 -21.38 7.50 -3.06
N ARG A 491 -21.49 6.64 -2.05
CA ARG A 491 -22.12 6.97 -0.78
C ARG A 491 -21.11 6.85 0.35
N ILE A 492 -20.75 7.97 0.97
CA ILE A 492 -19.85 8.00 2.11
C ILE A 492 -20.69 8.07 3.37
N ASN A 493 -20.88 6.93 4.05
CA ASN A 493 -21.67 6.84 5.28
C ASN A 493 -20.81 6.94 6.56
N GLY A 494 -19.49 6.96 6.41
CA GLY A 494 -18.50 7.02 7.50
C GLY A 494 -18.38 8.38 8.18
N GLU A 495 -17.61 8.45 9.27
CA GLU A 495 -17.26 9.71 9.96
C GLU A 495 -16.02 10.38 9.37
N VAL A 496 -15.84 10.26 8.04
CA VAL A 496 -14.70 10.81 7.32
C VAL A 496 -14.69 12.34 7.47
N THR A 497 -13.54 12.92 7.76
CA THR A 497 -13.38 14.37 7.98
C THR A 497 -12.78 15.11 6.79
N ALA A 498 -12.17 14.39 5.84
CA ALA A 498 -11.54 14.98 4.68
C ALA A 498 -11.64 14.08 3.45
N ILE A 499 -11.69 14.71 2.28
CA ILE A 499 -11.52 14.06 1.00
C ILE A 499 -10.08 14.31 0.57
N PRO A 500 -9.23 13.27 0.51
CA PRO A 500 -7.80 13.46 0.36
C PRO A 500 -7.44 13.86 -1.08
N ARG A 501 -6.14 14.17 -1.27
CA ARG A 501 -5.56 14.53 -2.56
C ARG A 501 -5.92 13.49 -3.62
N GLN A 502 -6.42 13.98 -4.76
CA GLN A 502 -6.74 13.17 -5.95
C GLN A 502 -7.69 11.98 -5.72
N CYS A 503 -8.52 12.00 -4.67
CA CYS A 503 -9.36 10.84 -4.30
C CYS A 503 -10.26 10.35 -5.44
N PHE A 504 -10.89 11.26 -6.19
CA PHE A 504 -11.81 10.99 -7.30
C PHE A 504 -11.35 11.63 -8.63
N THR A 505 -10.05 11.91 -8.77
CA THR A 505 -9.52 12.45 -10.04
C THR A 505 -9.87 11.50 -11.20
N TYR A 506 -10.36 12.03 -12.33
CA TYR A 506 -10.78 11.25 -13.51
C TYR A 506 -11.94 10.27 -13.30
N CYS A 507 -12.74 10.42 -12.24
CA CYS A 507 -14.04 9.75 -12.09
C CYS A 507 -15.09 10.40 -13.01
N SER A 508 -14.88 10.30 -14.32
CA SER A 508 -15.59 11.08 -15.34
C SER A 508 -17.10 10.79 -15.43
N SER A 509 -17.57 9.64 -14.92
CA SER A 509 -18.99 9.30 -14.88
C SER A 509 -19.72 9.73 -13.60
N LEU A 510 -19.00 10.25 -12.60
CA LEU A 510 -19.54 10.54 -11.28
C LEU A 510 -20.57 11.66 -11.35
N HIS A 511 -21.80 11.38 -10.91
CA HIS A 511 -22.89 12.37 -10.87
C HIS A 511 -23.66 12.38 -9.54
N THR A 512 -23.65 11.28 -8.77
CA THR A 512 -24.31 11.20 -7.47
C THR A 512 -23.27 10.96 -6.38
N LEU A 513 -23.25 11.86 -5.40
CA LEU A 513 -22.31 11.80 -4.28
C LEU A 513 -23.05 12.20 -3.00
N THR A 514 -23.03 11.32 -2.01
CA THR A 514 -23.51 11.64 -0.66
C THR A 514 -22.33 11.59 0.30
N TRP A 515 -22.23 12.63 1.12
CA TRP A 515 -21.13 12.82 2.08
C TRP A 515 -21.68 12.86 3.49
N PRO A 516 -20.87 12.51 4.51
CA PRO A 516 -21.24 12.75 5.89
C PRO A 516 -21.11 14.24 6.23
N SER A 517 -21.85 14.71 7.24
CA SER A 517 -21.77 16.10 7.71
C SER A 517 -20.41 16.45 8.32
N THR A 518 -19.55 15.45 8.57
CA THR A 518 -18.24 15.60 9.22
C THR A 518 -17.14 16.12 8.28
N ILE A 519 -17.38 16.21 6.97
CA ILE A 519 -16.38 16.66 6.00
C ILE A 519 -16.03 18.14 6.22
N LYS A 520 -14.75 18.40 6.49
CA LYS A 520 -14.17 19.74 6.70
C LYS A 520 -13.26 20.17 5.56
N VAL A 521 -12.66 19.23 4.85
CA VAL A 521 -11.64 19.51 3.83
C VAL A 521 -11.96 18.74 2.55
N ILE A 522 -11.94 19.43 1.42
CA ILE A 522 -11.82 18.80 0.09
C ILE A 522 -10.43 19.10 -0.44
N GLY A 523 -9.61 18.05 -0.56
CA GLY A 523 -8.18 18.10 -0.86
C GLY A 523 -7.83 18.46 -2.30
N PRO A 524 -6.53 18.68 -2.59
CA PRO A 524 -6.10 19.13 -3.91
C PRO A 524 -6.50 18.13 -4.99
N TYR A 525 -7.06 18.64 -6.09
CA TYR A 525 -7.51 17.83 -7.25
C TYR A 525 -8.53 16.72 -6.92
N ALA A 526 -9.20 16.77 -5.76
CA ALA A 526 -10.05 15.69 -5.28
C ALA A 526 -11.10 15.21 -6.28
N PHE A 527 -11.71 16.12 -7.05
CA PHE A 527 -12.72 15.85 -8.09
C PHE A 527 -12.27 16.34 -9.46
N TYR A 528 -10.96 16.51 -9.67
CA TYR A 528 -10.42 16.92 -10.96
C TYR A 528 -10.96 16.01 -12.08
N GLU A 529 -11.53 16.57 -13.14
CA GLU A 529 -12.08 15.83 -14.29
C GLU A 529 -13.31 14.94 -13.97
N CYS A 530 -14.05 15.23 -12.90
CA CYS A 530 -15.39 14.66 -12.65
C CYS A 530 -16.44 15.29 -13.56
N ARG A 531 -16.31 15.06 -14.88
CA ARG A 531 -17.05 15.77 -15.94
C ARG A 531 -18.58 15.68 -15.81
N LYS A 532 -19.13 14.57 -15.29
CA LYS A 532 -20.59 14.41 -15.11
C LYS A 532 -21.16 14.98 -13.81
N LEU A 533 -20.34 15.61 -12.97
CA LEU A 533 -20.80 16.19 -11.71
C LEU A 533 -21.60 17.46 -11.97
N GLY A 534 -22.94 17.34 -12.10
CA GLY A 534 -23.80 18.44 -12.54
C GLY A 534 -24.37 19.33 -11.43
N SER A 535 -24.78 18.72 -10.32
CA SER A 535 -25.26 19.39 -9.11
C SER A 535 -24.42 18.91 -7.94
N LEU A 536 -23.79 19.84 -7.24
CA LEU A 536 -22.97 19.56 -6.06
C LEU A 536 -23.43 20.42 -4.90
N ILE A 537 -23.92 19.77 -3.85
CA ILE A 537 -24.17 20.40 -2.56
C ILE A 537 -22.93 20.17 -1.70
N LEU A 538 -22.25 21.25 -1.34
CA LEU A 538 -21.10 21.19 -0.46
C LEU A 538 -21.55 20.98 1.00
N PRO A 539 -20.78 20.25 1.84
CA PRO A 539 -21.13 20.02 3.24
C PRO A 539 -21.22 21.32 4.04
N ASP A 540 -22.20 21.42 4.96
CA ASP A 540 -22.42 22.63 5.77
C ASP A 540 -21.21 22.99 6.66
N ASP A 541 -20.52 21.97 7.17
CA ASP A 541 -19.36 22.10 8.05
C ASP A 541 -18.01 22.19 7.30
N LEU A 542 -18.05 22.32 5.97
CA LEU A 542 -16.85 22.45 5.15
C LEU A 542 -16.07 23.72 5.53
N GLU A 543 -14.78 23.57 5.81
CA GLU A 543 -13.86 24.65 6.21
C GLU A 543 -12.97 25.09 5.03
N THR A 544 -12.52 24.16 4.18
CA THR A 544 -11.60 24.48 3.08
C THR A 544 -11.84 23.70 1.78
N LEU A 545 -11.69 24.41 0.66
CA LEU A 545 -11.57 23.87 -0.70
C LEU A 545 -10.12 24.07 -1.18
N GLN A 546 -9.37 22.99 -1.34
CA GLN A 546 -7.95 23.05 -1.72
C GLN A 546 -7.75 23.25 -3.23
N PRO A 547 -6.54 23.65 -3.69
CA PRO A 547 -6.29 24.00 -5.10
C PRO A 547 -6.78 22.94 -6.10
N TYR A 548 -7.45 23.41 -7.16
CA TYR A 548 -7.99 22.60 -8.25
C TYR A 548 -8.94 21.47 -7.83
N ALA A 549 -9.51 21.51 -6.62
CA ALA A 549 -10.35 20.45 -6.07
C ALA A 549 -11.53 20.06 -6.96
N LEU A 550 -12.13 21.00 -7.70
CA LEU A 550 -13.29 20.79 -8.57
C LEU A 550 -13.03 21.17 -10.03
N ALA A 551 -11.75 21.32 -10.42
CA ALA A 551 -11.42 21.76 -11.77
C ALA A 551 -11.85 20.72 -12.82
N ASN A 552 -12.24 21.22 -14.00
CA ASN A 552 -12.76 20.43 -15.12
C ASN A 552 -14.02 19.60 -14.80
N CYS A 553 -14.82 19.99 -13.80
CA CYS A 553 -16.18 19.47 -13.59
C CYS A 553 -17.14 20.13 -14.60
N SER A 554 -17.06 19.72 -15.87
CA SER A 554 -17.67 20.43 -17.00
C SER A 554 -19.20 20.52 -16.99
N LEU A 555 -19.92 19.62 -16.31
CA LEU A 555 -21.38 19.74 -16.15
C LEU A 555 -21.82 20.54 -14.91
N LEU A 556 -20.89 20.96 -14.03
CA LEU A 556 -21.24 21.67 -12.80
C LEU A 556 -21.90 23.00 -13.14
N SER A 557 -23.21 23.12 -12.88
CA SER A 557 -24.02 24.26 -13.33
C SER A 557 -24.01 25.46 -12.37
N GLY A 558 -23.81 25.19 -11.08
CA GLY A 558 -23.76 26.18 -10.02
C GLY A 558 -23.26 25.57 -8.71
N VAL A 559 -22.65 26.38 -7.86
CA VAL A 559 -22.13 25.95 -6.55
C VAL A 559 -22.36 27.04 -5.52
N THR A 560 -22.78 26.63 -4.31
CA THR A 560 -22.92 27.56 -3.18
C THR A 560 -21.81 27.31 -2.17
N ILE A 561 -21.01 28.33 -1.85
CA ILE A 561 -19.95 28.25 -0.84
C ILE A 561 -20.59 28.25 0.57
N PRO A 562 -20.38 27.20 1.39
CA PRO A 562 -20.96 27.08 2.74
C PRO A 562 -20.45 28.14 3.73
N GLY A 563 -21.17 28.30 4.84
CA GLY A 563 -20.91 29.37 5.82
C GLY A 563 -19.56 29.28 6.55
N LYS A 564 -18.99 28.09 6.71
CA LYS A 564 -17.72 27.88 7.42
C LYS A 564 -16.48 27.91 6.52
N VAL A 565 -16.66 27.98 5.19
CA VAL A 565 -15.52 27.98 4.28
C VAL A 565 -14.74 29.28 4.42
N SER A 566 -13.48 29.15 4.88
CA SER A 566 -12.54 30.26 5.06
C SER A 566 -11.40 30.25 4.04
N PHE A 567 -11.29 29.20 3.22
CA PHE A 567 -10.29 29.08 2.17
C PHE A 567 -10.85 28.41 0.91
N VAL A 568 -10.71 29.11 -0.21
CA VAL A 568 -10.91 28.61 -1.57
C VAL A 568 -9.58 28.74 -2.30
N GLY A 569 -8.95 27.61 -2.60
CA GLY A 569 -7.65 27.56 -3.26
C GLY A 569 -7.70 28.02 -4.72
N GLN A 570 -6.53 28.25 -5.30
CA GLN A 570 -6.42 28.63 -6.70
C GLN A 570 -7.08 27.61 -7.62
N GLY A 571 -7.76 28.11 -8.66
CA GLY A 571 -8.28 27.28 -9.74
C GLY A 571 -9.26 26.19 -9.32
N VAL A 572 -9.88 26.27 -8.13
CA VAL A 572 -10.84 25.25 -7.65
C VAL A 572 -11.91 24.96 -8.70
N PHE A 573 -12.34 25.97 -9.46
CA PHE A 573 -13.36 25.86 -10.51
C PHE A 573 -12.82 26.06 -11.94
N SER A 574 -11.50 26.00 -12.13
CA SER A 574 -10.87 26.15 -13.46
C SER A 574 -11.48 25.13 -14.44
N GLY A 575 -11.81 25.57 -15.65
CA GLY A 575 -12.35 24.69 -16.70
C GLY A 575 -13.75 24.10 -16.44
N CYS A 576 -14.49 24.59 -15.44
CA CYS A 576 -15.89 24.20 -15.23
C CYS A 576 -16.80 24.87 -16.28
N THR A 577 -16.82 24.35 -17.51
CA THR A 577 -17.49 24.96 -18.67
C THR A 577 -19.02 25.09 -18.55
N GLY A 578 -19.66 24.30 -17.69
CA GLY A 578 -21.09 24.39 -17.39
C GLY A 578 -21.46 25.43 -16.34
N LEU A 579 -20.48 26.02 -15.65
CA LEU A 579 -20.72 26.82 -14.44
C LEU A 579 -21.31 28.18 -14.80
N TYR A 580 -22.54 28.44 -14.37
CA TYR A 580 -23.29 29.65 -14.70
C TYR A 580 -23.31 30.70 -13.58
N TYR A 581 -23.19 30.27 -12.33
CA TYR A 581 -23.20 31.16 -11.18
C TYR A 581 -22.52 30.58 -9.93
N PHE A 582 -22.03 31.47 -9.08
CA PHE A 582 -21.69 31.19 -7.69
C PHE A 582 -22.77 31.71 -6.74
N GLY A 583 -23.12 30.90 -5.75
CA GLY A 583 -23.82 31.31 -4.54
C GLY A 583 -22.86 31.34 -3.35
N VAL A 584 -23.20 32.13 -2.33
CA VAL A 584 -22.49 32.10 -1.05
C VAL A 584 -23.52 32.12 0.08
N ALA A 585 -23.37 31.24 1.07
CA ALA A 585 -24.26 31.17 2.22
C ALA A 585 -24.19 32.47 3.03
N GLN A 586 -25.32 32.94 3.55
CA GLN A 586 -25.39 34.19 4.34
C GLN A 586 -24.47 34.19 5.56
N ALA A 587 -24.20 33.02 6.14
CA ALA A 587 -23.32 32.88 7.29
C ALA A 587 -21.82 32.94 6.94
N ASN A 588 -21.45 32.95 5.65
CA ASN A 588 -20.05 33.01 5.24
C ASN A 588 -19.46 34.40 5.54
N GLN A 589 -18.32 34.42 6.22
CA GLN A 589 -17.65 35.65 6.68
C GLN A 589 -16.45 36.07 5.80
N HIS A 590 -16.13 35.28 4.77
CA HIS A 590 -14.92 35.42 3.96
C HIS A 590 -15.18 35.68 2.49
N TYR A 591 -16.34 35.27 1.97
CA TYR A 591 -16.68 35.34 0.56
C TYR A 591 -18.07 35.94 0.33
N THR A 592 -18.30 36.42 -0.88
CA THR A 592 -19.62 36.87 -1.36
C THR A 592 -19.76 36.59 -2.85
N ALA A 593 -21.00 36.65 -3.36
CA ALA A 593 -21.28 36.55 -4.78
C ALA A 593 -21.70 37.92 -5.33
N VAL A 594 -20.95 38.45 -6.30
CA VAL A 594 -21.25 39.70 -6.99
C VAL A 594 -21.24 39.45 -8.48
N ASP A 595 -22.32 39.85 -9.16
CA ASP A 595 -22.51 39.59 -10.60
C ASP A 595 -22.22 38.13 -10.97
N ARG A 596 -22.71 37.21 -10.11
CA ARG A 596 -22.54 35.76 -10.20
C ARG A 596 -21.12 35.24 -10.03
N CYS A 597 -20.13 36.11 -9.91
CA CYS A 597 -18.74 35.76 -9.62
C CYS A 597 -18.53 35.53 -8.12
N LEU A 598 -17.58 34.67 -7.79
CA LEU A 598 -17.11 34.49 -6.42
C LEU A 598 -16.08 35.58 -6.12
N MET A 599 -16.31 36.33 -5.05
CA MET A 599 -15.44 37.39 -4.56
C MET A 599 -15.07 37.15 -3.10
N ASP A 600 -13.99 37.78 -2.63
CA ASP A 600 -13.79 37.97 -1.20
C ASP A 600 -14.87 38.88 -0.59
N ILE A 601 -15.05 38.83 0.73
CA ILE A 601 -16.14 39.55 1.41
C ILE A 601 -16.06 41.08 1.23
N SER A 602 -14.86 41.63 1.02
CA SER A 602 -14.67 43.06 0.74
C SER A 602 -14.92 43.44 -0.72
N CYS A 603 -15.08 42.46 -1.62
CA CYS A 603 -15.18 42.63 -3.07
C CYS A 603 -13.92 43.24 -3.72
N ASP A 604 -12.77 43.15 -3.06
CA ASP A 604 -11.49 43.61 -3.58
C ASP A 604 -10.86 42.57 -4.51
N THR A 605 -11.17 41.29 -4.34
CA THR A 605 -10.58 40.18 -5.10
C THR A 605 -11.64 39.38 -5.83
N LEU A 606 -11.52 39.28 -7.16
CA LEU A 606 -12.28 38.33 -7.97
C LEU A 606 -11.61 36.96 -7.89
N ILE A 607 -12.28 35.99 -7.27
CA ILE A 607 -11.72 34.68 -6.96
C ILE A 607 -12.02 33.67 -8.06
N ALA A 608 -13.25 33.68 -8.59
CA ALA A 608 -13.63 32.79 -9.68
C ALA A 608 -14.76 33.36 -10.54
N TYR A 609 -14.62 33.19 -11.85
CA TYR A 609 -15.60 33.52 -12.86
C TYR A 609 -16.39 32.27 -13.31
N PRO A 610 -17.73 32.34 -13.39
CA PRO A 610 -18.55 31.27 -13.94
C PRO A 610 -18.43 31.22 -15.47
N ASN A 611 -17.71 30.23 -15.99
CA ASN A 611 -17.36 30.11 -17.43
C ASN A 611 -18.58 30.25 -18.38
N LEU A 612 -19.73 29.65 -18.05
CA LEU A 612 -20.95 29.70 -18.88
C LEU A 612 -21.71 31.04 -18.79
N TYR A 613 -21.29 31.99 -17.95
CA TYR A 613 -22.07 33.20 -17.70
C TYR A 613 -22.20 34.10 -18.93
N SER A 614 -21.07 34.57 -19.47
CA SER A 614 -21.07 35.50 -20.60
C SER A 614 -19.82 35.32 -21.48
N GLN A 615 -19.98 35.59 -22.76
CA GLN A 615 -18.87 35.71 -23.71
C GLN A 615 -18.18 37.08 -23.63
N ASN A 616 -18.89 38.09 -23.12
CA ASN A 616 -18.38 39.46 -22.97
C ASN A 616 -18.59 39.88 -21.52
N TYR A 617 -17.51 40.09 -20.78
CA TYR A 617 -17.60 40.38 -19.35
C TYR A 617 -16.88 41.67 -18.99
N THR A 618 -17.51 42.48 -18.15
CA THR A 618 -16.90 43.65 -17.53
C THR A 618 -16.77 43.37 -16.04
N ILE A 619 -15.53 43.36 -15.54
CA ILE A 619 -15.27 43.13 -14.12
C ILE A 619 -15.94 44.27 -13.31
N PRO A 620 -16.60 43.97 -12.17
CA PRO A 620 -17.25 44.98 -11.35
C PRO A 620 -16.31 46.09 -10.89
N ASN A 621 -16.81 47.33 -10.88
CA ASN A 621 -16.09 48.46 -10.30
C ASN A 621 -15.80 48.22 -8.82
N GLY A 622 -14.59 48.58 -8.37
CA GLY A 622 -14.15 48.41 -6.98
C GLY A 622 -13.14 47.29 -6.80
N VAL A 623 -13.17 46.25 -7.66
CA VAL A 623 -12.19 45.17 -7.67
C VAL A 623 -10.77 45.72 -7.80
N LYS A 624 -9.86 45.18 -7.00
CA LYS A 624 -8.42 45.52 -6.95
C LYS A 624 -7.56 44.42 -7.55
N VAL A 625 -7.94 43.17 -7.36
CA VAL A 625 -7.14 42.00 -7.73
C VAL A 625 -8.01 41.01 -8.51
N ILE A 626 -7.48 40.54 -9.64
CA ILE A 626 -7.98 39.33 -10.30
C ILE A 626 -7.15 38.17 -9.75
N GLY A 627 -7.78 37.32 -8.94
CA GLY A 627 -7.09 36.26 -8.19
C GLY A 627 -6.52 35.14 -9.07
N PRO A 628 -5.67 34.28 -8.48
CA PRO A 628 -5.02 33.20 -9.22
C PRO A 628 -6.02 32.22 -9.85
N ALA A 629 -5.87 31.99 -11.16
CA ALA A 629 -6.78 31.17 -11.98
C ALA A 629 -8.27 31.58 -11.88
N ALA A 630 -8.58 32.85 -11.61
CA ALA A 630 -9.95 33.31 -11.48
C ALA A 630 -10.80 33.11 -12.75
N PHE A 631 -10.18 33.18 -13.92
CA PHE A 631 -10.74 32.86 -15.23
C PHE A 631 -10.06 31.63 -15.85
N GLY A 632 -9.39 30.79 -15.05
CA GLY A 632 -8.66 29.63 -15.56
C GLY A 632 -9.54 28.74 -16.45
N SER A 633 -9.05 28.48 -17.66
CA SER A 633 -9.69 27.66 -18.70
C SER A 633 -11.14 28.08 -19.01
N CYS A 634 -11.41 29.40 -19.01
CA CYS A 634 -12.72 29.95 -19.34
C CYS A 634 -12.96 30.07 -20.85
N ASP A 635 -13.04 28.93 -21.54
CA ASP A 635 -13.16 28.85 -23.00
C ASP A 635 -14.43 29.48 -23.60
N ASN A 636 -15.47 29.78 -22.80
CA ASN A 636 -16.63 30.50 -23.33
C ASN A 636 -16.43 32.02 -23.32
N LEU A 637 -15.40 32.54 -22.64
CA LEU A 637 -15.10 33.97 -22.58
C LEU A 637 -14.38 34.42 -23.86
N LEU A 638 -14.96 35.40 -24.58
CA LEU A 638 -14.37 36.00 -25.78
C LEU A 638 -13.74 37.36 -25.50
N ASN A 639 -14.36 38.19 -24.66
CA ASN A 639 -13.88 39.55 -24.40
C ASN A 639 -14.02 39.90 -22.92
N VAL A 640 -12.97 40.51 -22.36
CA VAL A 640 -12.98 40.99 -20.97
C VAL A 640 -12.58 42.46 -20.88
N THR A 641 -13.34 43.22 -20.10
CA THR A 641 -13.03 44.62 -19.75
C THR A 641 -12.63 44.71 -18.29
N ILE A 642 -11.40 45.16 -18.05
CA ILE A 642 -10.82 45.36 -16.73
C ILE A 642 -10.95 46.86 -16.38
N PRO A 643 -11.78 47.24 -15.39
CA PRO A 643 -12.07 48.64 -15.10
C PRO A 643 -10.92 49.35 -14.39
N GLU A 644 -11.04 50.68 -14.26
CA GLU A 644 -10.18 51.48 -13.38
C GLU A 644 -10.28 51.00 -11.94
N GLY A 645 -9.12 50.93 -11.27
CA GLY A 645 -9.00 50.51 -9.87
C GLY A 645 -8.46 49.09 -9.68
N VAL A 646 -8.47 48.24 -10.71
CA VAL A 646 -7.76 46.96 -10.68
C VAL A 646 -6.26 47.24 -10.79
N THR A 647 -5.48 46.72 -9.85
CA THR A 647 -4.03 46.95 -9.76
C THR A 647 -3.22 45.69 -10.06
N SER A 648 -3.80 44.50 -9.88
CA SER A 648 -3.09 43.23 -10.08
C SER A 648 -3.91 42.20 -10.85
N ILE A 649 -3.27 41.54 -11.80
CA ILE A 649 -3.72 40.30 -12.46
C ILE A 649 -2.79 39.19 -11.97
N GLU A 650 -3.28 38.27 -11.14
CA GLU A 650 -2.43 37.27 -10.50
C GLU A 650 -2.07 36.10 -11.43
N SER A 651 -1.21 35.21 -10.94
CA SER A 651 -0.72 34.05 -11.70
C SER A 651 -1.85 33.21 -12.27
N VAL A 652 -1.68 32.74 -13.51
CA VAL A 652 -2.62 31.90 -14.27
C VAL A 652 -4.06 32.45 -14.36
N ALA A 653 -4.29 33.75 -14.07
CA ALA A 653 -5.63 34.34 -13.97
C ALA A 653 -6.53 34.03 -15.17
N PHE A 654 -6.03 34.12 -16.39
CA PHE A 654 -6.71 33.80 -17.65
C PHE A 654 -6.10 32.60 -18.38
N SER A 655 -5.26 31.81 -17.71
CA SER A 655 -4.56 30.69 -18.34
C SER A 655 -5.56 29.70 -18.96
N GLY A 656 -5.35 29.32 -20.22
CA GLY A 656 -6.18 28.41 -20.99
C GLY A 656 -7.52 29.01 -21.45
N CYS A 657 -7.74 30.33 -21.40
CA CYS A 657 -8.91 30.94 -22.06
C CYS A 657 -8.73 30.93 -23.58
N SER A 658 -8.81 29.75 -24.21
CA SER A 658 -8.37 29.54 -25.59
C SER A 658 -9.13 30.38 -26.61
N ASN A 659 -10.39 30.73 -26.34
CA ASN A 659 -11.24 31.56 -27.21
C ASN A 659 -11.20 33.05 -26.90
N LEU A 660 -10.37 33.51 -25.95
CA LEU A 660 -10.26 34.93 -25.62
C LEU A 660 -9.69 35.72 -26.80
N GLN A 661 -10.46 36.69 -27.29
CA GLN A 661 -10.16 37.52 -28.46
C GLN A 661 -9.71 38.93 -28.08
N SER A 662 -10.19 39.49 -26.96
CA SER A 662 -9.74 40.81 -26.52
C SER A 662 -9.73 41.00 -25.00
N VAL A 663 -8.76 41.79 -24.54
CA VAL A 663 -8.59 42.21 -23.15
C VAL A 663 -8.45 43.74 -23.16
N SER A 664 -9.45 44.43 -22.62
CA SER A 664 -9.40 45.89 -22.44
C SER A 664 -8.89 46.21 -21.05
N LEU A 665 -7.70 46.82 -20.96
CA LEU A 665 -7.05 47.19 -19.70
C LEU A 665 -7.26 48.66 -19.34
N SER A 666 -7.23 48.96 -18.04
CA SER A 666 -7.14 50.30 -17.48
C SER A 666 -5.69 50.68 -17.16
N ASN A 667 -5.45 51.97 -16.91
CA ASN A 667 -4.09 52.44 -16.57
C ASN A 667 -3.72 52.18 -15.10
N SER A 668 -4.61 51.62 -14.27
CA SER A 668 -4.33 51.33 -12.86
C SER A 668 -3.53 50.05 -12.62
N ILE A 669 -3.36 49.19 -13.64
CA ILE A 669 -2.65 47.91 -13.52
C ILE A 669 -1.16 48.16 -13.28
N THR A 670 -0.63 47.57 -12.22
CA THR A 670 0.80 47.60 -11.87
C THR A 670 1.47 46.24 -12.00
N ASN A 671 0.70 45.14 -11.89
CA ASN A 671 1.23 43.77 -11.88
C ASN A 671 0.46 42.83 -12.82
N ILE A 672 1.20 42.05 -13.61
CA ILE A 672 0.72 40.91 -14.40
C ILE A 672 1.50 39.67 -13.95
N GLY A 673 0.83 38.66 -13.40
CA GLY A 673 1.45 37.49 -12.78
C GLY A 673 2.01 36.46 -13.77
N ASN A 674 2.59 35.39 -13.22
CA ASN A 674 3.17 34.29 -14.00
C ASN A 674 2.08 33.58 -14.80
N SER A 675 2.33 33.28 -16.08
CA SER A 675 1.38 32.59 -16.96
C SER A 675 -0.02 33.22 -16.99
N ALA A 676 -0.15 34.52 -16.69
CA ALA A 676 -1.44 35.16 -16.48
C ALA A 676 -2.39 35.00 -17.68
N PHE A 677 -1.86 34.95 -18.91
CA PHE A 677 -2.61 34.72 -20.15
C PHE A 677 -2.06 33.53 -20.94
N GLU A 678 -1.35 32.59 -20.30
CA GLU A 678 -0.82 31.41 -20.99
C GLU A 678 -1.94 30.63 -21.70
N GLY A 679 -1.77 30.23 -22.95
CA GLY A 679 -2.76 29.45 -23.70
C GLY A 679 -4.02 30.25 -24.11
N CYS A 680 -3.97 31.58 -24.11
CA CYS A 680 -4.99 32.40 -24.78
C CYS A 680 -4.80 32.38 -26.30
N GLU A 681 -5.01 31.21 -26.91
CA GLU A 681 -4.63 30.90 -28.30
C GLU A 681 -5.21 31.85 -29.34
N ASN A 682 -6.41 32.40 -29.14
CA ASN A 682 -7.08 33.29 -30.09
C ASN A 682 -6.86 34.80 -29.84
N LEU A 683 -5.97 35.17 -28.90
CA LEU A 683 -5.68 36.56 -28.59
C LEU A 683 -4.67 37.14 -29.61
N PRO A 684 -5.07 38.08 -30.49
CA PRO A 684 -4.22 38.51 -31.61
C PRO A 684 -3.12 39.49 -31.20
N SER A 685 -3.34 40.26 -30.13
CA SER A 685 -2.39 41.24 -29.60
C SER A 685 -2.70 41.59 -28.16
N PHE A 686 -1.70 42.09 -27.44
CA PHE A 686 -1.88 42.60 -26.07
C PHE A 686 -1.23 43.98 -25.92
N PHE A 687 -1.84 44.86 -25.13
CA PHE A 687 -1.31 46.20 -24.85
C PHE A 687 -0.91 46.30 -23.37
N ILE A 688 0.31 46.73 -23.07
CA ILE A 688 0.85 46.91 -21.71
C ILE A 688 0.75 48.40 -21.32
N PRO A 689 -0.09 48.77 -20.34
CA PRO A 689 -0.27 50.16 -19.90
C PRO A 689 0.98 50.80 -19.26
N ALA A 690 1.00 52.13 -19.19
CA ALA A 690 2.14 52.91 -18.68
C ALA A 690 2.55 52.58 -17.23
N ASN A 691 1.61 52.17 -16.38
CA ASN A 691 1.87 51.96 -14.96
C ASN A 691 2.25 50.52 -14.59
N VAL A 692 2.34 49.60 -15.56
CA VAL A 692 2.78 48.22 -15.28
C VAL A 692 4.25 48.23 -14.87
N THR A 693 4.53 47.76 -13.65
CA THR A 693 5.87 47.68 -13.07
C THR A 693 6.40 46.26 -13.00
N THR A 694 5.53 45.26 -13.04
CA THR A 694 5.90 43.86 -12.89
C THR A 694 5.11 42.99 -13.87
N ILE A 695 5.85 42.13 -14.58
CA ILE A 695 5.32 41.08 -15.45
C ILE A 695 6.03 39.79 -15.01
N GLY A 696 5.25 38.76 -14.72
CA GLY A 696 5.71 37.45 -14.31
C GLY A 696 6.26 36.62 -15.47
N VAL A 697 6.71 35.41 -15.16
CA VAL A 697 7.27 34.47 -16.15
C VAL A 697 6.19 33.98 -17.11
N ALA A 698 6.55 33.81 -18.39
CA ALA A 698 5.71 33.27 -19.47
C ALA A 698 4.28 33.87 -19.54
N PRO A 699 4.11 35.21 -19.44
CA PRO A 699 2.80 35.83 -19.28
C PRO A 699 1.85 35.54 -20.44
N PHE A 700 2.38 35.24 -21.64
CA PHE A 700 1.63 34.88 -22.85
C PHE A 700 2.18 33.61 -23.51
N GLY A 701 2.76 32.67 -22.75
CA GLY A 701 3.17 31.38 -23.27
C GLY A 701 2.00 30.69 -24.00
N ARG A 702 2.25 29.96 -25.08
CA ARG A 702 1.21 29.28 -25.88
C ARG A 702 0.10 30.18 -26.47
N CYS A 703 0.29 31.49 -26.53
CA CYS A 703 -0.59 32.39 -27.29
C CYS A 703 -0.28 32.35 -28.79
N THR A 704 -0.65 31.26 -29.45
CA THR A 704 -0.21 30.89 -30.81
C THR A 704 -0.71 31.79 -31.95
N ASN A 705 -1.76 32.60 -31.77
CA ASN A 705 -2.17 33.60 -32.77
C ASN A 705 -1.73 35.03 -32.44
N MET A 706 -0.97 35.24 -31.35
CA MET A 706 -0.56 36.59 -30.96
C MET A 706 0.52 37.12 -31.90
N THR A 707 0.21 38.15 -32.68
CA THR A 707 1.14 38.71 -33.68
C THR A 707 2.06 39.79 -33.11
N ARG A 708 1.64 40.47 -32.04
CA ARG A 708 2.41 41.55 -31.39
C ARG A 708 1.98 41.82 -29.94
N ILE A 709 2.92 42.27 -29.13
CA ILE A 709 2.70 42.84 -27.81
C ILE A 709 3.14 44.30 -27.87
N GLN A 710 2.27 45.24 -27.56
CA GLN A 710 2.55 46.67 -27.60
C GLN A 710 2.69 47.21 -26.17
N VAL A 711 3.63 48.13 -25.95
CA VAL A 711 3.84 48.79 -24.66
C VAL A 711 3.57 50.28 -24.80
N ASP A 712 2.92 50.89 -23.81
CA ASP A 712 2.77 52.35 -23.75
C ASP A 712 4.16 53.01 -23.74
N ASP A 713 4.37 54.03 -24.59
CA ASP A 713 5.65 54.74 -24.72
C ASP A 713 6.17 55.32 -23.40
N ASN A 714 5.26 55.62 -22.46
CA ASN A 714 5.56 56.18 -21.14
C ASN A 714 5.81 55.10 -20.08
N ASN A 715 5.74 53.80 -20.41
CA ASN A 715 6.05 52.75 -19.45
C ASN A 715 7.55 52.81 -19.08
N PRO A 716 7.90 52.94 -17.78
CA PRO A 716 9.29 53.09 -17.37
C PRO A 716 10.05 51.77 -17.24
N ASN A 717 9.37 50.61 -17.25
CA ASN A 717 9.95 49.29 -16.95
C ASN A 717 10.00 48.35 -18.16
N PHE A 718 9.15 48.55 -19.16
CA PHE A 718 9.03 47.70 -20.33
C PHE A 718 9.06 48.49 -21.64
N ILE A 719 9.37 47.80 -22.72
CA ILE A 719 9.34 48.32 -24.09
C ILE A 719 8.97 47.18 -25.03
N ASP A 720 8.30 47.48 -26.13
CA ASP A 720 8.25 46.56 -27.26
C ASP A 720 9.26 46.96 -28.35
N ASP A 721 10.01 45.97 -28.84
CA ASP A 721 10.85 46.09 -30.02
C ASP A 721 10.14 45.41 -31.19
N ASP A 722 9.57 46.22 -32.08
CA ASP A 722 8.72 45.80 -33.19
C ASP A 722 7.57 44.86 -32.78
N GLY A 723 7.08 44.95 -31.53
CA GLY A 723 6.04 44.08 -30.98
C GLY A 723 6.52 42.86 -30.18
N VAL A 724 7.83 42.71 -29.92
CA VAL A 724 8.40 41.72 -28.98
C VAL A 724 8.63 42.38 -27.62
N LEU A 725 8.22 41.72 -26.53
CA LEU A 725 8.25 42.32 -25.19
C LEU A 725 9.62 42.20 -24.51
N TYR A 726 10.16 43.33 -24.09
CA TYR A 726 11.42 43.46 -23.36
C TYR A 726 11.27 44.28 -22.07
N THR A 727 12.26 44.16 -21.17
CA THR A 727 12.51 45.22 -20.18
C THR A 727 12.95 46.51 -20.87
N ARG A 728 12.72 47.67 -20.24
CA ARG A 728 12.97 48.99 -20.82
C ARG A 728 14.42 49.20 -21.28
N ASP A 729 15.37 48.55 -20.62
CA ASP A 729 16.80 48.59 -20.97
C ASP A 729 17.22 47.58 -22.06
N GLY A 730 16.28 46.76 -22.56
CA GLY A 730 16.50 45.71 -23.56
C GLY A 730 17.30 44.51 -23.04
N THR A 731 17.59 44.43 -21.73
CA THR A 731 18.46 43.39 -21.18
C THR A 731 17.76 42.05 -20.97
N ARG A 732 16.42 42.02 -20.92
CA ARG A 732 15.61 40.80 -20.78
C ARG A 732 14.55 40.73 -21.87
N LEU A 733 14.56 39.66 -22.66
CA LEU A 733 13.46 39.28 -23.55
C LEU A 733 12.45 38.48 -22.74
N ILE A 734 11.25 39.04 -22.56
CA ILE A 734 10.21 38.45 -21.71
C ILE A 734 9.34 37.50 -22.53
N GLN A 735 8.84 37.94 -23.69
CA GLN A 735 7.98 37.11 -24.52
C GLN A 735 8.07 37.48 -26.00
N TYR A 736 8.29 36.48 -26.84
CA TYR A 736 8.09 36.54 -28.29
C TYR A 736 6.62 36.18 -28.64
N PRO A 737 5.92 36.96 -29.48
CA PRO A 737 4.54 36.68 -29.86
C PRO A 737 4.40 35.39 -30.70
N GLY A 738 3.62 34.42 -30.21
CA GLY A 738 3.50 33.07 -30.78
C GLY A 738 2.82 32.97 -32.15
N GLY A 739 2.25 34.06 -32.68
CA GLY A 739 1.65 34.14 -34.02
C GLY A 739 2.32 35.16 -34.93
N ARG A 740 3.51 35.65 -34.56
CA ARG A 740 4.25 36.65 -35.35
C ARG A 740 4.59 36.11 -36.74
N PRO A 741 4.39 36.87 -37.84
CA PRO A 741 4.63 36.37 -39.19
C PRO A 741 6.12 36.28 -39.59
N ASP A 742 7.02 36.88 -38.80
CA ASP A 742 8.44 36.98 -39.12
C ASP A 742 9.14 35.63 -38.98
N LYS A 743 9.72 35.17 -40.09
CA LYS A 743 10.44 33.89 -40.16
C LYS A 743 11.84 33.96 -39.54
N HIS A 744 12.41 35.16 -39.44
CA HIS A 744 13.78 35.38 -38.99
C HIS A 744 13.77 36.47 -37.93
N TYR A 745 14.42 36.21 -36.79
CA TYR A 745 14.45 37.15 -35.68
C TYR A 745 15.85 37.27 -35.09
N SER A 746 16.29 38.51 -34.86
CA SER A 746 17.54 38.80 -34.16
C SER A 746 17.21 39.43 -32.81
N VAL A 747 17.61 38.76 -31.74
CA VAL A 747 17.43 39.27 -30.37
C VAL A 747 18.34 40.49 -30.17
N LEU A 748 17.85 41.53 -29.47
CA LEU A 748 18.59 42.77 -29.22
C LEU A 748 20.01 42.53 -28.67
N ASN A 749 21.00 43.25 -29.19
CA ASN A 749 22.41 43.14 -28.77
C ASN A 749 22.69 43.52 -27.31
N THR A 750 21.71 44.08 -26.59
CA THR A 750 21.77 44.38 -25.16
C THR A 750 21.23 43.24 -24.29
N THR A 751 20.54 42.25 -24.88
CA THR A 751 19.86 41.19 -24.14
C THR A 751 20.86 40.26 -23.46
N SER A 752 20.79 40.19 -22.14
CA SER A 752 21.59 39.29 -21.30
C SER A 752 20.80 38.08 -20.80
N THR A 753 19.47 38.13 -20.84
CA THR A 753 18.59 37.03 -20.41
C THR A 753 17.40 36.87 -21.36
N ILE A 754 17.06 35.63 -21.71
CA ILE A 754 15.79 35.27 -22.36
C ILE A 754 14.98 34.44 -21.36
N GLU A 755 13.72 34.82 -21.14
CA GLU A 755 12.88 34.17 -20.12
C GLU A 755 12.37 32.79 -20.52
N GLU A 756 11.88 32.06 -19.52
CA GLU A 756 11.25 30.75 -19.68
C GLU A 756 10.05 30.84 -20.62
N LEU A 757 9.93 29.85 -21.51
CA LEU A 757 8.88 29.74 -22.54
C LEU A 757 8.76 30.94 -23.50
N ALA A 758 9.78 31.81 -23.57
CA ALA A 758 9.69 33.05 -24.32
C ALA A 758 9.40 32.86 -25.83
N PHE A 759 9.84 31.75 -26.43
CA PHE A 759 9.60 31.36 -27.82
C PHE A 759 8.79 30.04 -27.95
N GLU A 760 8.16 29.56 -26.87
CA GLU A 760 7.39 28.30 -26.90
C GLU A 760 6.28 28.38 -27.96
N TYR A 761 6.13 27.33 -28.78
CA TYR A 761 5.19 27.25 -29.92
C TYR A 761 5.31 28.36 -30.98
N SER A 762 6.41 29.12 -31.00
CA SER A 762 6.58 30.20 -31.97
C SER A 762 6.80 29.68 -33.41
N PRO A 763 6.35 30.44 -34.45
CA PRO A 763 6.50 30.10 -35.86
C PRO A 763 7.85 30.53 -36.43
N VAL A 764 8.75 31.09 -35.61
CA VAL A 764 10.04 31.61 -36.05
C VAL A 764 10.90 30.45 -36.59
N ILE A 765 11.49 30.65 -37.77
CA ILE A 765 12.29 29.62 -38.45
C ILE A 765 13.76 29.76 -38.07
N SER A 766 14.28 30.98 -37.92
CA SER A 766 15.64 31.18 -37.44
C SER A 766 15.77 32.30 -36.41
N VAL A 767 16.57 32.04 -35.37
CA VAL A 767 16.84 33.02 -34.31
C VAL A 767 18.33 33.24 -34.12
N TYR A 768 18.72 34.51 -34.08
CA TYR A 768 20.06 34.95 -33.72
C TYR A 768 20.11 35.42 -32.27
N LEU A 769 20.98 34.80 -31.46
CA LEU A 769 21.19 35.13 -30.05
C LEU A 769 22.50 35.93 -29.87
N PRO A 770 22.46 37.08 -29.15
CA PRO A 770 23.56 38.05 -29.12
C PRO A 770 24.70 37.66 -28.17
N LYS A 771 25.89 38.23 -28.40
CA LYS A 771 27.08 38.08 -27.53
C LYS A 771 26.85 38.49 -26.07
N SER A 772 25.87 39.37 -25.82
CA SER A 772 25.51 39.81 -24.48
C SER A 772 24.78 38.75 -23.66
N LEU A 773 24.25 37.69 -24.30
CA LEU A 773 23.43 36.67 -23.65
C LEU A 773 24.24 35.89 -22.62
N ARG A 774 23.68 35.73 -21.42
CA ARG A 774 24.26 34.98 -20.30
C ARG A 774 23.34 33.91 -19.77
N ASN A 775 22.02 34.13 -19.83
CA ASN A 775 21.02 33.21 -19.29
C ASN A 775 19.88 32.96 -20.29
N MET A 776 19.39 31.73 -20.34
CA MET A 776 18.11 31.37 -21.00
C MET A 776 17.25 30.59 -19.99
N GLY A 777 15.94 30.76 -20.07
CA GLY A 777 14.99 30.09 -19.17
C GLY A 777 14.67 28.66 -19.58
N TYR A 778 13.92 27.97 -18.71
CA TYR A 778 13.35 26.65 -18.97
C TYR A 778 12.54 26.65 -20.28
N GLU A 779 12.71 25.61 -21.10
CA GLU A 779 11.92 25.38 -22.32
C GLU A 779 11.77 26.61 -23.25
N THR A 780 12.83 27.43 -23.35
CA THR A 780 12.81 28.71 -24.08
C THR A 780 12.21 28.62 -25.49
N PHE A 781 12.56 27.59 -26.26
CA PHE A 781 12.10 27.34 -27.64
C PHE A 781 11.15 26.14 -27.75
N GLY A 782 10.63 25.59 -26.65
CA GLY A 782 9.85 24.34 -26.66
C GLY A 782 8.75 24.31 -27.72
N SER A 783 8.66 23.22 -28.48
CA SER A 783 7.69 23.00 -29.55
C SER A 783 7.63 24.09 -30.63
N SER A 784 8.65 24.95 -30.73
CA SER A 784 8.74 25.98 -31.76
C SER A 784 9.05 25.41 -33.15
N GLN A 785 8.81 26.20 -34.18
CA GLN A 785 9.06 25.85 -35.59
C GLN A 785 10.50 26.13 -36.03
N VAL A 786 11.41 26.39 -35.09
CA VAL A 786 12.78 26.81 -35.39
C VAL A 786 13.55 25.72 -36.13
N GLU A 787 14.15 26.08 -37.25
CA GLU A 787 15.04 25.23 -38.05
C GLU A 787 16.51 25.47 -37.72
N ARG A 788 16.85 26.69 -37.28
CA ARG A 788 18.23 27.11 -36.98
C ARG A 788 18.28 28.12 -35.85
N VAL A 789 19.15 27.87 -34.86
CA VAL A 789 19.53 28.85 -33.85
C VAL A 789 21.04 29.10 -33.89
N VAL A 790 21.41 30.37 -33.99
CA VAL A 790 22.80 30.82 -33.95
C VAL A 790 23.05 31.44 -32.58
N ILE A 791 23.96 30.83 -31.82
CA ILE A 791 24.37 31.30 -30.50
C ILE A 791 25.74 31.96 -30.62
N ASP A 792 25.82 33.27 -30.37
CA ASP A 792 27.11 33.99 -30.26
C ASP A 792 27.82 33.65 -28.93
N GLU A 793 29.07 34.09 -28.75
CA GLU A 793 29.86 33.85 -27.56
C GLU A 793 29.27 34.51 -26.31
N GLY A 794 29.09 33.77 -25.22
CA GLY A 794 28.72 34.36 -23.93
C GLY A 794 27.89 33.47 -23.03
N LEU A 795 27.14 32.53 -23.60
CA LEU A 795 26.38 31.53 -22.87
C LEU A 795 27.29 30.36 -22.44
N ASP A 796 27.17 29.90 -21.20
CA ASP A 796 27.96 28.77 -20.69
C ASP A 796 27.16 27.46 -20.58
N THR A 797 25.85 27.51 -20.68
CA THR A 797 24.97 26.36 -20.50
C THR A 797 23.77 26.47 -21.43
N ILE A 798 23.44 25.39 -22.14
CA ILE A 798 22.11 25.23 -22.74
C ILE A 798 21.18 24.69 -21.65
N PRO A 799 20.15 25.44 -21.20
CA PRO A 799 19.26 25.00 -20.12
C PRO A 799 18.49 23.71 -20.42
N GLU A 800 17.90 23.12 -19.38
CA GLU A 800 16.98 22.00 -19.53
C GLU A 800 15.76 22.35 -20.39
N TYR A 801 15.30 21.40 -21.20
CA TYR A 801 14.16 21.52 -22.13
C TYR A 801 14.25 22.62 -23.20
N THR A 802 15.37 23.35 -23.33
CA THR A 802 15.48 24.55 -24.20
C THR A 802 14.83 24.38 -25.58
N PHE A 803 15.10 23.29 -26.29
CA PHE A 803 14.56 22.95 -27.61
C PHE A 803 13.65 21.70 -27.55
N TYR A 804 12.97 21.46 -26.43
CA TYR A 804 12.10 20.30 -26.26
C TYR A 804 11.06 20.22 -27.37
N SER A 805 11.00 19.10 -28.08
CA SER A 805 10.09 18.85 -29.21
C SER A 805 10.17 19.89 -30.34
N CYS A 806 11.31 20.55 -30.55
CA CYS A 806 11.58 21.37 -31.74
C CYS A 806 11.83 20.47 -32.95
N GLN A 807 10.76 19.88 -33.49
CA GLN A 807 10.88 18.83 -34.50
C GLN A 807 11.58 19.31 -35.78
N ASN A 808 11.44 20.59 -36.14
CA ASN A 808 12.03 21.18 -37.36
C ASN A 808 13.49 21.60 -37.21
N LEU A 809 14.07 21.57 -36.00
CA LEU A 809 15.45 22.01 -35.78
C LEU A 809 16.41 21.10 -36.54
N LYS A 810 17.07 21.62 -37.58
CA LYS A 810 17.97 20.86 -38.47
C LYS A 810 19.42 20.97 -38.06
N SER A 811 19.83 22.15 -37.62
CA SER A 811 21.22 22.43 -37.29
C SER A 811 21.32 23.36 -36.08
N ILE A 812 22.31 23.11 -35.22
CA ILE A 812 22.67 24.04 -34.14
C ILE A 812 24.17 24.31 -34.09
N TYR A 813 24.52 25.57 -33.83
CA TYR A 813 25.89 26.00 -33.55
C TYR A 813 26.06 26.28 -32.06
N LEU A 814 26.99 25.58 -31.42
CA LEU A 814 27.38 25.74 -30.03
C LEU A 814 28.75 26.43 -29.96
N PRO A 815 28.84 27.65 -29.41
CA PRO A 815 30.11 28.37 -29.28
C PRO A 815 31.01 27.75 -28.20
N SER A 816 32.29 28.10 -28.23
CA SER A 816 33.32 27.58 -27.30
C SER A 816 33.08 27.89 -25.83
N THR A 817 32.17 28.83 -25.53
CA THR A 817 31.79 29.17 -24.16
C THR A 817 30.88 28.13 -23.52
N ILE A 818 30.20 27.26 -24.28
CA ILE A 818 29.26 26.27 -23.75
C ILE A 818 30.00 25.15 -23.02
N LYS A 819 29.72 25.00 -21.72
CA LYS A 819 30.29 24.01 -20.81
C LYS A 819 29.34 22.86 -20.50
N SER A 820 28.03 23.07 -20.62
CA SER A 820 27.03 22.02 -20.33
C SER A 820 25.74 22.16 -21.13
N ILE A 821 25.06 21.02 -21.30
CA ILE A 821 23.75 20.88 -21.95
C ILE A 821 22.81 20.23 -20.94
N GLY A 822 21.67 20.87 -20.65
CA GLY A 822 20.73 20.45 -19.62
C GLY A 822 19.92 19.20 -19.96
N ARG A 823 19.20 18.70 -18.95
CA ARG A 823 18.26 17.56 -19.08
C ARG A 823 17.26 17.82 -20.22
N GLN A 824 17.09 16.85 -21.13
CA GLN A 824 16.10 16.91 -22.21
C GLN A 824 16.18 18.16 -23.12
N ALA A 825 17.33 18.84 -23.21
CA ALA A 825 17.47 20.10 -23.94
C ALA A 825 17.10 20.03 -25.45
N PHE A 826 17.26 18.88 -26.10
CA PHE A 826 16.93 18.60 -27.52
C PHE A 826 16.05 17.35 -27.66
N TYR A 827 15.27 17.06 -26.63
CA TYR A 827 14.41 15.88 -26.59
C TYR A 827 13.36 15.91 -27.71
N TYR A 828 13.23 14.86 -28.51
CA TYR A 828 12.36 14.80 -29.70
C TYR A 828 12.61 15.87 -30.79
N CYS A 829 13.84 16.37 -30.96
CA CYS A 829 14.23 17.15 -32.14
C CYS A 829 14.48 16.24 -33.36
N VAL A 830 13.41 15.63 -33.90
CA VAL A 830 13.51 14.50 -34.85
C VAL A 830 14.28 14.78 -36.15
N TYR A 831 14.40 16.04 -36.59
CA TYR A 831 15.14 16.43 -37.80
C TYR A 831 16.51 17.06 -37.53
N LEU A 832 17.02 16.99 -36.29
CA LEU A 832 18.36 17.51 -35.99
C LEU A 832 19.41 16.63 -36.68
N GLU A 833 20.04 17.16 -37.72
CA GLU A 833 21.04 16.49 -38.55
C GLU A 833 22.45 16.92 -38.16
N ASP A 834 22.67 18.20 -37.86
CA ASP A 834 24.03 18.74 -37.66
C ASP A 834 24.17 19.49 -36.33
N ILE A 835 25.15 19.08 -35.52
CA ILE A 835 25.59 19.81 -34.32
C ILE A 835 27.01 20.29 -34.56
N THR A 836 27.18 21.60 -34.69
CA THR A 836 28.50 22.22 -34.82
C THR A 836 28.95 22.76 -33.47
N ILE A 837 30.13 22.36 -33.01
CA ILE A 837 30.71 22.83 -31.75
C ILE A 837 32.00 23.57 -32.06
N ALA A 838 32.02 24.90 -31.89
CA ALA A 838 33.28 25.64 -31.90
C ALA A 838 34.02 25.36 -30.58
N VAL A 839 35.23 24.81 -30.61
CA VAL A 839 36.00 24.54 -29.38
C VAL A 839 37.44 25.00 -29.47
N ASP A 840 37.84 25.70 -28.40
CA ASP A 840 39.23 25.82 -27.93
C ASP A 840 39.49 24.90 -26.69
N GLY A 841 38.46 24.16 -26.19
CA GLY A 841 38.41 23.52 -24.85
C GLY A 841 37.98 22.03 -24.77
N ASN A 842 37.39 21.59 -23.65
CA ASN A 842 36.87 20.22 -23.38
C ASN A 842 35.41 20.07 -23.86
N ALA A 843 34.93 18.83 -24.05
CA ALA A 843 33.54 18.53 -24.42
C ALA A 843 32.54 19.02 -23.35
N PRO A 844 31.37 19.60 -23.74
CA PRO A 844 30.32 19.95 -22.79
C PRO A 844 29.77 18.74 -22.05
N ALA A 845 29.43 18.89 -20.76
CA ALA A 845 28.72 17.87 -19.99
C ALA A 845 27.27 17.72 -20.48
N ILE A 846 26.77 16.48 -20.58
CA ILE A 846 25.41 16.19 -21.09
C ILE A 846 24.47 15.79 -19.95
N GLY A 847 23.34 16.48 -19.83
CA GLY A 847 22.26 16.13 -18.93
C GLY A 847 21.44 14.93 -19.43
N ASN A 848 20.78 14.23 -18.49
CA ASN A 848 19.96 13.05 -18.79
C ASN A 848 19.01 13.28 -19.99
N ASN A 849 19.02 12.34 -20.95
CA ASN A 849 18.15 12.35 -22.12
C ASN A 849 18.19 13.65 -22.96
N ALA A 850 19.27 14.44 -22.90
CA ALA A 850 19.37 15.71 -23.63
C ALA A 850 19.05 15.56 -25.12
N PHE A 851 19.48 14.47 -25.75
CA PHE A 851 19.27 14.17 -27.18
C PHE A 851 18.39 12.92 -27.40
N TYR A 852 17.53 12.55 -26.44
CA TYR A 852 16.68 11.39 -26.64
C TYR A 852 15.59 11.67 -27.68
N GLY A 853 15.36 10.72 -28.60
CA GLY A 853 14.31 10.81 -29.60
C GLY A 853 14.68 11.59 -30.86
N LEU A 854 15.97 11.89 -31.09
CA LEU A 854 16.46 12.20 -32.43
C LEU A 854 16.25 10.94 -33.30
N ALA A 855 15.66 11.07 -34.50
CA ALA A 855 15.46 9.99 -35.47
C ALA A 855 14.49 8.83 -35.10
N PHE A 856 13.31 9.13 -34.58
CA PHE A 856 12.19 8.20 -34.75
C PHE A 856 11.82 8.14 -36.26
N PHE A 857 12.00 6.98 -36.90
CA PHE A 857 11.36 6.51 -38.17
C PHE A 857 12.22 6.14 -39.40
N THR A 858 13.56 6.21 -39.40
CA THR A 858 14.34 5.63 -40.52
C THR A 858 15.72 5.14 -40.04
N ASP A 859 16.05 3.87 -40.27
CA ASP A 859 17.25 3.14 -39.81
C ASP A 859 18.63 3.72 -40.23
N ASP A 860 18.71 4.93 -40.83
CA ASP A 860 19.95 5.50 -41.40
C ASP A 860 20.17 7.01 -41.11
N ARG A 861 19.35 7.66 -40.28
CA ARG A 861 19.52 9.09 -39.97
C ARG A 861 20.07 9.29 -38.56
N SER A 862 21.38 9.40 -38.45
CA SER A 862 22.06 9.76 -37.20
C SER A 862 22.70 11.13 -37.38
N ALA A 863 22.65 11.97 -36.35
CA ALA A 863 23.17 13.32 -36.41
C ALA A 863 24.70 13.32 -36.49
N ASN A 864 25.29 14.30 -37.18
CA ASN A 864 26.72 14.52 -37.26
C ASN A 864 27.14 15.56 -36.22
N ILE A 865 28.29 15.32 -35.57
CA ILE A 865 28.92 16.30 -34.69
C ILE A 865 30.16 16.83 -35.39
N TYR A 866 30.16 18.13 -35.70
CA TYR A 866 31.30 18.82 -36.32
C TYR A 866 32.13 19.55 -35.26
N VAL A 867 33.43 19.32 -35.28
CA VAL A 867 34.41 19.97 -34.39
C VAL A 867 35.59 20.55 -35.20
N PRO A 868 36.28 21.59 -34.69
CA PRO A 868 37.52 22.11 -35.26
C PRO A 868 38.60 21.04 -35.50
N ASP A 869 39.48 21.31 -36.47
CA ASP A 869 40.61 20.45 -36.82
C ASP A 869 41.43 20.06 -35.57
N GLY A 870 41.74 18.77 -35.44
CA GLY A 870 42.50 18.22 -34.31
C GLY A 870 41.74 18.04 -32.98
N MET A 871 40.44 18.39 -32.88
CA MET A 871 39.67 18.30 -31.62
C MET A 871 38.81 17.05 -31.45
N ALA A 872 38.59 16.23 -32.49
CA ALA A 872 37.74 15.03 -32.41
C ALA A 872 38.20 14.01 -31.34
N SER A 873 39.50 13.94 -31.04
CA SER A 873 40.07 13.06 -30.02
C SER A 873 39.62 13.39 -28.59
N LYS A 874 39.11 14.60 -28.32
CA LYS A 874 38.58 15.00 -27.01
C LYS A 874 37.16 14.51 -26.73
N TYR A 875 36.46 14.03 -27.74
CA TYR A 875 35.08 13.56 -27.65
C TYR A 875 34.97 12.04 -27.85
N ASN A 876 35.90 11.43 -28.58
CA ASN A 876 35.97 9.97 -28.75
C ASN A 876 36.21 9.26 -27.40
N GLY A 877 35.27 8.39 -27.00
CA GLY A 877 35.35 7.58 -25.77
C GLY A 877 34.66 8.20 -24.54
N LEU A 878 33.92 9.29 -24.68
CA LEU A 878 32.98 9.75 -23.66
C LEU A 878 31.64 9.03 -23.84
N ASP A 879 31.36 8.03 -23.00
CA ASP A 879 30.12 7.24 -23.04
C ASP A 879 28.87 8.13 -23.12
N GLU A 880 28.85 9.33 -22.53
CA GLU A 880 27.69 10.25 -22.59
C GLU A 880 27.40 10.83 -23.99
N TRP A 881 28.43 11.03 -24.83
CA TRP A 881 28.29 11.50 -26.21
C TRP A 881 28.14 10.35 -27.22
N VAL A 882 28.71 9.18 -26.89
CA VAL A 882 28.75 7.98 -27.76
C VAL A 882 27.55 7.05 -27.49
N ASP A 883 27.14 6.87 -26.22
CA ASP A 883 25.98 6.07 -25.77
C ASP A 883 24.71 6.91 -25.57
N ALA A 884 24.56 8.04 -26.26
CA ALA A 884 23.27 8.73 -26.37
C ALA A 884 22.26 7.88 -27.20
N TYR A 885 22.07 6.61 -26.84
CA TYR A 885 21.19 5.62 -27.47
C TYR A 885 21.48 5.31 -28.97
N GLY A 886 22.73 5.48 -29.44
CA GLY A 886 23.11 5.19 -30.83
C GLY A 886 22.71 6.27 -31.84
N VAL A 887 22.58 7.52 -31.38
CA VAL A 887 21.98 8.65 -32.12
C VAL A 887 22.95 9.42 -33.02
N PHE A 888 24.26 9.32 -32.80
CA PHE A 888 25.28 10.06 -33.56
C PHE A 888 26.11 9.11 -34.44
N ASN A 889 26.35 9.49 -35.71
CA ASN A 889 27.05 8.65 -36.70
C ASN A 889 28.57 8.68 -36.52
N ASP A 890 29.16 9.88 -36.55
CA ASP A 890 30.60 10.12 -36.44
C ASP A 890 30.88 11.54 -35.89
N ILE A 891 32.03 11.70 -35.22
CA ILE A 891 32.58 13.02 -34.88
C ILE A 891 33.53 13.45 -35.99
N VAL A 892 33.14 14.46 -36.75
CA VAL A 892 33.83 14.91 -37.96
C VAL A 892 34.69 16.13 -37.66
N SER A 893 36.02 16.00 -37.82
CA SER A 893 36.95 17.13 -37.81
C SER A 893 36.83 17.92 -39.11
N LEU A 894 36.71 19.24 -39.01
CA LEU A 894 36.70 20.14 -40.17
C LEU A 894 38.12 20.50 -40.63
N ASP A 895 38.30 20.82 -41.91
CA ASP A 895 39.60 21.20 -42.50
C ASP A 895 40.19 22.47 -41.85
N SER A 896 41.52 22.48 -41.67
CA SER A 896 42.28 23.62 -41.15
C SER A 896 42.10 24.87 -42.03
N GLY A 897 41.33 25.85 -41.54
CA GLY A 897 41.05 27.11 -42.23
C GLY A 897 39.58 27.54 -42.19
N VAL A 898 38.68 26.72 -41.66
CA VAL A 898 37.28 27.10 -41.41
C VAL A 898 37.18 27.88 -40.09
N GLU A 899 37.24 29.21 -40.15
CA GLU A 899 36.87 30.06 -39.01
C GLU A 899 35.35 30.16 -38.92
N PHE A 900 34.76 29.66 -37.82
CA PHE A 900 33.36 29.90 -37.48
C PHE A 900 33.20 31.34 -36.97
N THR A 901 33.26 32.32 -37.87
CA THR A 901 32.89 33.68 -37.53
C THR A 901 31.38 33.84 -37.71
N VAL A 902 30.74 34.43 -36.70
CA VAL A 902 29.32 34.83 -36.72
C VAL A 902 28.97 35.61 -37.99
N ASP A 903 29.94 36.40 -38.51
CA ASP A 903 29.80 37.20 -39.73
C ASP A 903 29.63 36.38 -41.03
N SER A 904 30.10 35.13 -41.07
CA SER A 904 29.91 34.24 -42.23
C SER A 904 28.48 33.71 -42.36
N LEU A 905 27.63 33.97 -41.36
CA LEU A 905 26.22 33.57 -41.29
C LEU A 905 25.25 34.77 -41.34
N ASN A 906 25.75 36.00 -41.51
CA ASN A 906 24.92 37.22 -41.62
C ASN A 906 24.04 37.17 -42.88
N TYR A 907 22.73 37.07 -42.67
CA TYR A 907 21.73 37.05 -43.75
C TYR A 907 21.47 38.47 -44.27
N GLN A 908 22.06 38.78 -45.43
CA GLN A 908 21.57 39.78 -46.38
C GLN A 908 21.42 39.13 -47.76
N THR A 909 20.83 37.94 -47.86
CA THR A 909 20.36 37.42 -49.17
C THR A 909 19.11 36.58 -49.01
N THR A 910 18.03 37.04 -49.63
CA THR A 910 16.87 36.23 -49.98
C THR A 910 17.28 35.17 -51.01
N ASP A 911 17.65 33.94 -50.61
CA ASP A 911 17.68 32.85 -51.59
C ASP A 911 17.64 31.43 -51.02
N ALA A 912 16.85 30.59 -51.69
CA ALA A 912 16.43 29.25 -51.29
C ALA A 912 17.46 28.13 -51.55
N ASN A 913 18.77 28.39 -51.46
CA ASN A 913 19.81 27.40 -51.81
C ASN A 913 21.02 27.41 -50.87
N LEU A 914 20.81 27.08 -49.59
CA LEU A 914 21.89 26.94 -48.60
C LEU A 914 22.15 25.48 -48.17
N ASN A 915 21.84 24.52 -49.05
CA ASN A 915 22.13 23.09 -48.87
C ASN A 915 23.53 22.66 -49.38
N THR A 916 24.44 23.60 -49.63
CA THR A 916 25.80 23.28 -50.11
C THR A 916 26.86 24.04 -49.33
N MET A 917 27.14 23.60 -48.10
CA MET A 917 28.40 23.90 -47.41
C MET A 917 29.14 22.63 -47.01
N VAL A 918 29.31 21.67 -47.94
CA VAL A 918 30.41 20.69 -47.90
C VAL A 918 30.82 20.32 -49.34
N SER A 919 31.42 21.25 -50.11
CA SER A 919 32.42 20.90 -51.14
C SER A 919 33.04 22.16 -51.78
N GLY A 920 34.19 22.60 -51.27
CA GLY A 920 35.28 23.15 -52.09
C GLY A 920 35.33 24.66 -52.42
N VAL A 921 36.48 25.26 -52.06
CA VAL A 921 37.30 26.18 -52.89
C VAL A 921 37.09 27.71 -52.80
N THR A 922 38.09 28.34 -52.16
CA THR A 922 38.82 29.63 -52.38
C THR A 922 38.14 30.95 -52.78
N SER A 923 38.57 31.97 -52.01
CA SER A 923 38.61 33.43 -52.21
C SER A 923 38.50 34.03 -53.63
N LYS A 924 37.72 35.13 -53.78
CA LYS A 924 38.26 36.49 -54.06
C LYS A 924 37.17 37.56 -54.31
N ASN A 925 37.49 38.76 -53.80
CA ASN A 925 37.21 40.12 -54.31
C ASN A 925 36.04 40.96 -53.73
N LEU A 926 36.46 41.89 -52.86
CA LEU A 926 36.40 43.37 -53.01
C LEU A 926 35.14 44.18 -52.60
N ILE A 927 35.38 45.03 -51.57
CA ILE A 927 35.07 46.47 -51.42
C ILE A 927 33.84 46.90 -50.58
N ASP A 928 34.20 47.68 -49.54
CA ASP A 928 33.50 48.52 -48.54
C ASP A 928 32.83 49.80 -49.15
N PRO A 929 32.35 50.79 -48.38
CA PRO A 929 31.04 51.03 -47.73
C PRO A 929 30.16 52.13 -48.41
N GLY A 930 28.88 52.27 -48.03
CA GLY A 930 28.24 53.60 -48.10
C GLY A 930 26.69 53.80 -48.08
N ILE A 931 26.23 54.44 -46.98
CA ILE A 931 25.24 55.58 -46.88
C ILE A 931 23.70 55.23 -46.80
N PRO A 932 22.86 55.90 -45.95
CA PRO A 932 22.79 56.00 -44.48
C PRO A 932 21.29 55.85 -44.00
N PRO A 933 20.85 56.29 -42.79
CA PRO A 933 19.53 55.99 -42.23
C PRO A 933 18.41 56.86 -42.83
N LYS A 934 17.16 56.37 -42.78
CA LYS A 934 15.97 57.21 -42.89
C LYS A 934 15.08 57.04 -41.67
N VAL A 935 15.14 58.07 -40.83
CA VAL A 935 14.09 58.46 -39.89
C VAL A 935 12.91 59.02 -40.70
N SER A 936 11.71 58.51 -40.43
CA SER A 936 10.47 59.29 -40.25
C SER A 936 9.41 58.40 -39.62
#